data_AF-A0A077ZVR0-F1
#
_entry.id   AF-A0A077ZVR0-F1
#
_cell.length_a   1.000
_cell.length_b   1.000
_cell.length_c   1.000
_cell.angle_alpha   90.00
_cell.angle_beta   90.00
_cell.angle_gamma   90.00
#
_symmetry.space_group_name_H-M   'P 1'
#
loop_
_entity.id
_entity.type
_entity.pdbx_description
1 polymer ?
#
loop_
_entity_poly.entity_id
_entity_poly.type
_entity_poly.pdbx_seq_one_letter_code
_entity_poly.pdbx_strand_id
1 'polypeptide(L)'
;MDYFIDFSEVFIIIDDKNNEKSFYIFKQFEEFDVLCHLKNQDFDFDLKLYALISIVKLIQNMAFKNLTYNNFELSSIFFDKDFRLLIRDASDIKISDNKSNNHIRQIIFDCFDEDVLEVPDIHKEFLDETLKLLINFEKDIDIDTVQNYLANDNKIRQNESIISKLLHRCTDLTQKLLYFDMIPTNLQDQKIKFQINLCRSQIYLENQKLEECLEIAEENYQQIICKHDSNYIKEEIQFLLILVRLYYLRNIDIKGYLTILFQYFNKMNDQELKVYMKYAFRYYCGHHQYSSIVTQVDEIVKHYYKSDHIHYLKKSLALNYLKDYSQSDESLAMIGQIDSYSLQYRILLVKLHRNLFDQSQNYQDLITEINNLKQHDISLELRLKKNKLQVLIYMKNRDIQKALDSQMKVISKIITIYADDSYQIMQQKLILIKIYVKMKEFIKTKQLINEIQIRILDLQSNHSIFVHGKFKEEFLVCRIEYYIRKGSLNKAQEIIDQFALVANQQKFREKIHRKIKYFDHSKSEALQKNVQYLYYMQEFEQAVITQTQKFSDKILIIKSLIKQGFDQQADINIAKLQLNLEIQNRQKDFQLALKLKILKLIVDINIQRIQDQDEIIRHIEDFRKQIQQYSQISQSKYDNQNLQVQLARLYYRLEFYQESYDFILNQLATKTKSNCRIKMLRIFIKTCIHLRKFDEKMELISEAYEQLQEDIGVYQKYKLSMALGNYYLAKKSYLQAQIMFDKANIYQNILFNSKATDINNTLQLKLAVSNRLLQSLDEYQQHLIILGDKNLRQNLQILYYHELGNQSCLSKNHREAEKCFLKSNDIFEESDQQSKVKYQNIYVENLISIGYCLRLKNDILGALNYGKQAEIYLDKKLLLGKSKSLHQSQIREKIYIKLMCFISRMLIIQKEFERAILYLQNLADFIISGGIIMKSIANMDLSLISDAYCLQLFTTYVNLGSCHFSLREYLQSKECIDHAFVFIKDRNIQGISKQQAKTYENLGKVCEKLNLFEESVKAYQMMIKFEIPSDDHVLSEEIISTNQNDNSILIYKDNFGTELTTNFKNTQRDL
;
A
#
# COMPACT_ATOMS: atom_id res chain seq x y z
N MET A 1 61.38 -3.43 13.40
CA MET A 1 61.82 -4.09 12.16
C MET A 1 60.65 -4.08 11.18
N ASP A 2 60.28 -2.98 10.52
CA ASP A 2 60.99 -1.76 10.06
C ASP A 2 61.90 -1.94 8.83
N TYR A 3 61.52 -1.24 7.74
CA TYR A 3 62.35 -0.73 6.62
C TYR A 3 62.99 -1.77 5.65
N PHE A 4 63.27 -1.51 4.36
CA PHE A 4 62.77 -0.56 3.30
C PHE A 4 63.42 -0.97 1.93
N ILE A 5 63.29 -0.15 0.87
CA ILE A 5 64.02 -0.21 -0.46
C ILE A 5 63.44 -1.29 -1.44
N ASP A 6 63.02 -1.01 -2.69
CA ASP A 6 63.67 -0.48 -3.93
C ASP A 6 64.64 -1.48 -4.63
N PHE A 7 64.94 -1.45 -5.94
CA PHE A 7 64.72 -0.47 -7.02
C PHE A 7 64.41 -1.15 -8.39
N SER A 8 64.30 -0.33 -9.44
CA SER A 8 64.09 -0.61 -10.87
C SER A 8 65.10 -1.54 -11.59
N GLU A 9 64.66 -2.19 -12.69
CA GLU A 9 65.19 -1.97 -14.06
C GLU A 9 64.55 -2.91 -15.13
N VAL A 10 64.31 -2.38 -16.34
CA VAL A 10 64.09 -3.15 -17.59
C VAL A 10 64.70 -2.35 -18.75
N PHE A 11 65.58 -2.97 -19.53
CA PHE A 11 66.27 -2.32 -20.64
C PHE A 11 65.52 -2.45 -21.97
N ILE A 12 65.59 -1.40 -22.79
CA ILE A 12 65.24 -1.42 -24.21
C ILE A 12 66.55 -1.23 -24.98
N ILE A 13 66.90 -2.20 -25.85
CA ILE A 13 68.03 -2.09 -26.77
C ILE A 13 67.47 -2.03 -28.18
N ILE A 14 67.94 -1.05 -28.95
CA ILE A 14 67.68 -0.91 -30.38
C ILE A 14 69.01 -1.22 -31.08
N ASP A 15 69.06 -2.29 -31.85
CA ASP A 15 70.15 -2.53 -32.82
C ASP A 15 69.61 -2.23 -34.23
N ASP A 16 70.41 -1.55 -35.03
CA ASP A 16 69.97 -0.94 -36.30
C ASP A 16 70.82 -1.46 -37.47
N LYS A 17 70.73 -2.77 -37.69
CA LYS A 17 71.35 -3.48 -38.81
C LYS A 17 70.35 -4.47 -39.41
N ASN A 18 70.30 -4.49 -40.75
CA ASN A 18 69.43 -5.35 -41.57
C ASN A 18 67.93 -4.98 -41.65
N ASN A 19 67.61 -3.69 -41.56
CA ASN A 19 66.47 -3.05 -42.24
C ASN A 19 65.01 -3.47 -41.92
N GLU A 20 64.75 -4.34 -40.95
CA GLU A 20 63.39 -4.57 -40.42
C GLU A 20 63.33 -4.27 -38.91
N LYS A 21 62.51 -3.28 -38.52
CA LYS A 21 62.48 -2.77 -37.13
C LYS A 21 61.40 -3.46 -36.29
N SER A 22 61.82 -4.53 -35.62
CA SER A 22 61.01 -5.29 -34.66
C SER A 22 61.24 -4.83 -33.22
N PHE A 23 60.17 -4.76 -32.42
CA PHE A 23 60.24 -4.57 -30.97
C PHE A 23 60.07 -5.92 -30.27
N TYR A 24 60.93 -6.25 -29.32
CA TYR A 24 60.87 -7.50 -28.56
C TYR A 24 60.78 -7.24 -27.05
N ILE A 25 59.82 -7.89 -26.39
CA ILE A 25 59.71 -8.00 -24.93
C ILE A 25 59.52 -9.47 -24.62
N PHE A 26 60.53 -10.11 -24.01
CA PHE A 26 60.54 -11.56 -23.81
C PHE A 26 60.27 -11.98 -22.36
N LYS A 27 59.33 -12.93 -22.20
CA LYS A 27 59.51 -14.05 -21.27
C LYS A 27 58.89 -15.32 -21.87
N GLN A 28 59.75 -16.31 -22.12
CA GLN A 28 59.46 -17.66 -22.62
C GLN A 28 58.44 -18.40 -21.71
N PHE A 29 57.65 -19.39 -22.13
CA PHE A 29 57.48 -20.15 -23.40
C PHE A 29 56.05 -20.82 -23.33
N GLU A 30 55.48 -21.69 -24.18
CA GLU A 30 55.71 -22.47 -25.43
C GLU A 30 54.27 -22.89 -25.89
N GLU A 31 53.88 -23.21 -27.13
CA GLU A 31 54.35 -22.97 -28.51
C GLU A 31 53.18 -23.38 -29.47
N PHE A 32 52.75 -22.51 -30.41
CA PHE A 32 52.07 -22.89 -31.68
C PHE A 32 51.80 -21.65 -32.58
N ASP A 33 52.31 -21.64 -33.81
CA ASP A 33 52.18 -20.54 -34.77
C ASP A 33 51.06 -20.71 -35.81
N VAL A 34 50.45 -19.59 -36.22
CA VAL A 34 49.79 -19.44 -37.53
C VAL A 34 50.08 -18.05 -38.11
N LEU A 35 50.75 -18.01 -39.26
CA LEU A 35 51.00 -16.80 -40.07
C LEU A 35 49.82 -16.49 -41.00
N CYS A 36 49.49 -15.21 -41.19
CA CYS A 36 48.64 -14.74 -42.30
C CYS A 36 49.08 -13.35 -42.78
N HIS A 37 49.43 -13.23 -44.07
CA HIS A 37 49.54 -11.96 -44.78
C HIS A 37 48.14 -11.42 -45.14
N LEU A 38 47.95 -10.10 -45.06
CA LEU A 38 46.65 -9.48 -45.30
C LEU A 38 46.58 -8.71 -46.62
N LYS A 39 45.78 -9.24 -47.55
CA LYS A 39 45.16 -8.50 -48.67
C LYS A 39 43.70 -8.92 -48.77
N ASN A 40 42.80 -7.94 -48.82
CA ASN A 40 41.40 -8.04 -49.23
C ASN A 40 40.57 -9.23 -48.69
N GLN A 41 40.14 -9.17 -47.42
CA GLN A 41 38.73 -9.42 -47.03
C GLN A 41 38.49 -9.02 -45.56
N ASP A 42 37.26 -9.21 -45.07
CA ASP A 42 36.69 -8.55 -43.89
C ASP A 42 37.44 -8.79 -42.58
N PHE A 43 37.43 -7.76 -41.71
CA PHE A 43 38.06 -7.79 -40.39
C PHE A 43 37.11 -7.33 -39.27
N ASP A 44 37.20 -8.08 -38.17
CA ASP A 44 36.38 -7.95 -36.98
C ASP A 44 36.52 -6.56 -36.31
N PHE A 45 35.43 -6.12 -35.67
CA PHE A 45 35.31 -4.81 -35.03
C PHE A 45 36.31 -4.65 -33.87
N ASP A 46 36.47 -5.69 -33.06
CA ASP A 46 37.32 -5.68 -31.87
C ASP A 46 38.80 -5.44 -32.19
N LEU A 47 39.27 -5.91 -33.36
CA LEU A 47 40.65 -5.70 -33.84
C LEU A 47 40.90 -4.23 -34.24
N LYS A 48 39.92 -3.57 -34.87
CA LYS A 48 39.99 -2.13 -35.17
C LYS A 48 39.95 -1.30 -33.88
N LEU A 49 39.10 -1.69 -32.92
CA LEU A 49 39.01 -1.04 -31.62
C LEU A 49 40.30 -1.20 -30.80
N TYR A 50 40.92 -2.38 -30.81
CA TYR A 50 42.21 -2.63 -30.15
C TYR A 50 43.35 -1.79 -30.77
N ALA A 51 43.40 -1.66 -32.09
CA ALA A 51 44.36 -0.79 -32.76
C ALA A 51 44.18 0.68 -32.34
N LEU A 52 42.93 1.18 -32.32
CA LEU A 52 42.61 2.54 -31.91
C LEU A 52 43.01 2.81 -30.45
N ILE A 53 42.65 1.92 -29.53
CA ILE A 53 43.01 2.00 -28.10
C ILE A 53 44.53 1.96 -27.90
N SER A 54 45.25 1.18 -28.71
CA SER A 54 46.71 1.09 -28.65
C SER A 54 47.38 2.38 -29.12
N ILE A 55 46.87 3.00 -30.19
CA ILE A 55 47.34 4.30 -30.69
C ILE A 55 47.06 5.41 -29.66
N VAL A 56 45.85 5.49 -29.10
CA VAL A 56 45.51 6.49 -28.06
C VAL A 56 46.40 6.33 -26.83
N LYS A 57 46.65 5.10 -26.36
CA LYS A 57 47.59 4.85 -25.25
C LYS A 57 49.04 5.17 -25.59
N LEU A 58 49.46 5.02 -26.86
CA LEU A 58 50.79 5.42 -27.30
C LEU A 58 50.96 6.95 -27.25
N ILE A 59 49.94 7.68 -27.71
CA ILE A 59 49.89 9.16 -27.67
C ILE A 59 49.89 9.66 -26.22
N GLN A 60 49.02 9.11 -25.36
CA GLN A 60 48.98 9.46 -23.93
C GLN A 60 50.31 9.19 -23.21
N ASN A 61 50.98 8.07 -23.51
CA ASN A 61 52.29 7.74 -22.92
C ASN A 61 53.44 8.62 -23.45
N MET A 62 53.31 9.20 -24.65
CA MET A 62 54.24 10.22 -25.15
C MET A 62 54.00 11.58 -24.48
N ALA A 63 52.73 11.98 -24.30
CA ALA A 63 52.37 13.22 -23.60
C ALA A 63 52.80 13.24 -22.12
N PHE A 64 52.78 12.08 -21.44
CA PHE A 64 53.12 12.00 -20.01
C PHE A 64 54.62 12.08 -19.66
N LYS A 65 55.52 12.13 -20.65
CA LYS A 65 56.96 12.31 -20.40
C LYS A 65 57.39 13.77 -20.64
N ASN A 66 57.32 14.56 -19.57
CA ASN A 66 57.88 15.92 -19.51
C ASN A 66 59.39 15.92 -19.82
N LEU A 67 59.75 16.14 -21.09
CA LEU A 67 61.09 16.48 -21.54
C LEU A 67 61.06 17.91 -22.09
N THR A 68 61.29 18.88 -21.21
CA THR A 68 61.44 20.29 -21.55
C THR A 68 62.74 20.52 -22.33
N TYR A 69 62.66 20.62 -23.65
CA TYR A 69 63.69 21.26 -24.48
C TYR A 69 63.05 22.03 -25.63
N ASN A 70 63.67 23.16 -26.00
CA ASN A 70 63.02 24.21 -26.78
C ASN A 70 62.89 23.91 -28.28
N ASN A 71 61.86 24.52 -28.88
CA ASN A 71 61.71 24.83 -30.31
C ASN A 71 61.78 23.66 -31.30
N PHE A 72 60.61 23.11 -31.64
CA PHE A 72 60.26 22.86 -33.03
C PHE A 72 58.76 23.07 -33.25
N GLU A 73 58.38 23.77 -34.32
CA GLU A 73 56.98 23.88 -34.73
C GLU A 73 56.52 22.57 -35.37
N LEU A 74 55.35 22.07 -34.96
CA LEU A 74 54.63 20.99 -35.62
C LEU A 74 53.23 21.49 -36.03
N SER A 75 53.22 22.56 -36.82
CA SER A 75 52.05 22.98 -37.57
C SER A 75 51.74 21.98 -38.69
N SER A 76 50.45 21.86 -39.05
CA SER A 76 49.92 20.97 -40.09
C SER A 76 50.03 19.44 -39.86
N ILE A 77 49.03 18.88 -39.16
CA ILE A 77 48.42 17.61 -39.57
C ILE A 77 46.96 17.92 -39.92
N PHE A 78 46.53 17.59 -41.15
CA PHE A 78 45.17 17.81 -41.60
C PHE A 78 44.22 16.77 -40.99
N PHE A 79 43.22 17.21 -40.22
CA PHE A 79 42.04 16.42 -39.92
C PHE A 79 41.02 16.56 -41.07
N ASP A 80 41.15 15.69 -42.07
CA ASP A 80 40.26 15.67 -43.23
C ASP A 80 38.86 15.10 -42.91
N LYS A 81 37.96 15.24 -43.90
CA LYS A 81 36.53 14.94 -43.89
C LYS A 81 36.14 13.61 -43.24
N ASP A 82 36.97 12.58 -43.40
CA ASP A 82 36.69 11.22 -42.97
C ASP A 82 36.59 11.10 -41.43
N PHE A 83 37.26 11.96 -40.65
CA PHE A 83 37.11 11.96 -39.19
C PHE A 83 35.70 12.42 -38.76
N ARG A 84 35.07 13.32 -39.53
CA ARG A 84 33.68 13.76 -39.29
C ARG A 84 32.66 12.70 -39.69
N LEU A 85 32.96 11.90 -40.72
CA LEU A 85 32.16 10.72 -41.07
C LEU A 85 32.26 9.65 -39.99
N LEU A 86 33.47 9.37 -39.46
CA LEU A 86 33.69 8.36 -38.42
C LEU A 86 32.87 8.63 -37.14
N ILE A 87 32.81 9.90 -36.69
CA ILE A 87 32.02 10.29 -35.51
C ILE A 87 30.52 10.15 -35.78
N ARG A 88 30.05 10.57 -36.95
CA ARG A 88 28.64 10.46 -37.34
C ARG A 88 28.20 8.99 -37.45
N ASP A 89 28.97 8.18 -38.16
CA ASP A 89 28.65 6.75 -38.33
C ASP A 89 28.70 6.00 -36.99
N ALA A 90 29.58 6.40 -36.06
CA ALA A 90 29.59 5.85 -34.69
C ALA A 90 28.32 6.19 -33.88
N SER A 91 27.64 7.31 -34.17
CA SER A 91 26.41 7.70 -33.47
C SER A 91 25.15 6.92 -33.91
N ASP A 92 25.15 6.34 -35.11
CA ASP A 92 24.02 5.57 -35.66
C ASP A 92 24.05 4.06 -35.30
N ILE A 93 25.15 3.56 -34.69
CA ILE A 93 25.29 2.13 -34.36
C ILE A 93 24.51 1.76 -33.09
N LYS A 94 23.42 1.01 -33.25
CA LYS A 94 22.68 0.37 -32.14
C LYS A 94 23.44 -0.81 -31.52
N ILE A 95 24.39 -0.52 -30.64
CA ILE A 95 25.06 -1.53 -29.80
C ILE A 95 24.09 -2.00 -28.70
N SER A 96 23.89 -3.31 -28.58
CA SER A 96 22.94 -3.95 -27.64
C SER A 96 23.52 -4.28 -26.26
N ASP A 97 24.80 -3.99 -26.00
CA ASP A 97 25.44 -4.09 -24.68
C ASP A 97 25.74 -2.68 -24.11
N ASN A 98 25.20 -2.43 -22.90
CA ASN A 98 25.34 -1.15 -22.19
C ASN A 98 26.78 -0.83 -21.76
N LYS A 99 27.71 -1.80 -21.72
CA LYS A 99 29.11 -1.52 -21.36
C LYS A 99 29.85 -0.73 -22.43
N SER A 100 29.72 -1.13 -23.70
CA SER A 100 30.42 -0.51 -24.83
C SER A 100 29.98 0.96 -25.01
N ASN A 101 28.68 1.22 -24.83
CA ASN A 101 28.07 2.54 -24.95
C ASN A 101 28.68 3.55 -23.95
N ASN A 102 28.98 3.11 -22.72
CA ASN A 102 29.61 3.97 -21.71
C ASN A 102 31.08 4.30 -22.01
N HIS A 103 31.86 3.38 -22.62
CA HIS A 103 33.22 3.71 -23.03
C HIS A 103 33.27 4.67 -24.22
N ILE A 104 32.37 4.54 -25.21
CA ILE A 104 32.27 5.50 -26.32
C ILE A 104 31.91 6.89 -25.79
N ARG A 105 30.92 7.00 -24.89
CA ARG A 105 30.55 8.26 -24.23
C ARG A 105 31.70 8.90 -23.45
N GLN A 106 32.55 8.09 -22.80
CA GLN A 106 33.70 8.61 -22.07
C GLN A 106 34.82 9.08 -23.01
N ILE A 107 35.11 8.35 -24.09
CA ILE A 107 36.06 8.79 -25.13
C ILE A 107 35.62 10.13 -25.75
N ILE A 108 34.33 10.32 -26.01
CA ILE A 108 33.78 11.60 -26.51
C ILE A 108 34.01 12.74 -25.50
N PHE A 109 33.89 12.47 -24.19
CA PHE A 109 34.16 13.47 -23.14
C PHE A 109 35.64 13.78 -22.98
N ASP A 110 36.52 12.78 -23.08
CA ASP A 110 37.97 12.92 -22.96
C ASP A 110 38.62 13.64 -24.17
N CYS A 111 37.84 13.96 -25.22
CA CYS A 111 38.27 14.77 -26.36
C CYS A 111 38.03 16.29 -26.21
N PHE A 112 37.47 16.76 -25.09
CA PHE A 112 37.25 18.19 -24.81
C PHE A 112 38.35 18.77 -23.90
N ASP A 113 39.52 19.08 -24.48
CA ASP A 113 40.58 19.85 -23.82
C ASP A 113 40.41 21.37 -24.01
N GLU A 114 41.05 22.15 -23.13
CA GLU A 114 40.67 23.54 -22.84
C GLU A 114 41.08 24.54 -23.95
N ASP A 115 42.07 24.21 -24.79
CA ASP A 115 42.63 25.09 -25.83
C ASP A 115 41.72 25.29 -27.08
N VAL A 116 40.63 24.53 -27.22
CA VAL A 116 39.76 24.56 -28.42
C VAL A 116 38.83 25.79 -28.45
N LEU A 117 38.65 26.49 -27.32
CA LEU A 117 37.62 27.52 -27.15
C LEU A 117 38.04 28.97 -27.49
N GLU A 118 39.30 29.20 -27.89
CA GLU A 118 39.78 30.56 -28.26
C GLU A 118 39.70 30.87 -29.78
N VAL A 119 39.04 30.03 -30.59
CA VAL A 119 38.83 30.29 -32.04
C VAL A 119 37.47 31.00 -32.26
N PRO A 120 37.41 32.28 -32.69
CA PRO A 120 36.16 33.05 -32.69
C PRO A 120 35.09 32.61 -33.70
N ASP A 121 35.49 32.00 -34.82
CA ASP A 121 34.64 31.80 -36.01
C ASP A 121 34.25 30.33 -36.26
N ILE A 122 33.69 29.64 -35.26
CA ILE A 122 32.96 28.38 -35.47
C ILE A 122 31.53 28.52 -34.93
N HIS A 123 30.55 28.27 -35.80
CA HIS A 123 29.21 28.84 -35.64
C HIS A 123 28.29 28.11 -34.66
N LYS A 124 27.46 28.95 -34.01
CA LYS A 124 26.10 28.78 -33.49
C LYS A 124 25.46 27.37 -33.53
N GLU A 125 25.47 26.65 -34.65
CA GLU A 125 24.90 25.30 -34.75
C GLU A 125 25.54 24.32 -33.74
N PHE A 126 26.85 24.42 -33.49
CA PHE A 126 27.54 23.59 -32.50
C PHE A 126 27.08 23.89 -31.06
N LEU A 127 26.81 25.18 -30.77
CA LEU A 127 26.24 25.61 -29.49
C LEU A 127 24.78 25.13 -29.34
N ASP A 128 24.01 25.19 -30.43
CA ASP A 128 22.62 24.76 -30.50
C ASP A 128 22.47 23.23 -30.33
N GLU A 129 23.37 22.43 -30.90
CA GLU A 129 23.46 20.98 -30.65
C GLU A 129 23.93 20.66 -29.23
N THR A 130 24.93 21.36 -28.71
CA THR A 130 25.42 21.18 -27.33
C THR A 130 24.30 21.49 -26.31
N LEU A 131 23.52 22.55 -26.54
CA LEU A 131 22.32 22.87 -25.75
C LEU A 131 21.24 21.79 -25.88
N LYS A 132 20.95 21.28 -27.09
CA LYS A 132 19.99 20.18 -27.28
C LYS A 132 20.43 18.89 -26.59
N LEU A 133 21.72 18.57 -26.60
CA LEU A 133 22.30 17.43 -25.90
C LEU A 133 22.15 17.59 -24.38
N LEU A 134 22.49 18.75 -23.82
CA LEU A 134 22.32 19.05 -22.38
C LEU A 134 20.84 19.04 -21.94
N ILE A 135 19.93 19.60 -22.74
CA ILE A 135 18.48 19.62 -22.47
C ILE A 135 17.85 18.22 -22.60
N ASN A 136 18.40 17.34 -23.43
CA ASN A 136 18.01 15.92 -23.45
C ASN A 136 18.63 15.15 -22.27
N PHE A 137 19.84 15.52 -21.82
CA PHE A 137 20.43 14.99 -20.60
C PHE A 137 19.57 15.29 -19.35
N GLU A 138 18.92 16.47 -19.26
CA GLU A 138 17.96 16.76 -18.17
C GLU A 138 16.72 15.84 -18.20
N LYS A 139 16.36 15.25 -19.36
CA LYS A 139 15.23 14.30 -19.46
C LYS A 139 15.62 12.88 -19.09
N ASP A 140 16.88 12.50 -19.33
CA ASP A 140 17.42 11.19 -18.99
C ASP A 140 17.92 11.11 -17.53
N ILE A 141 18.27 12.25 -16.91
CA ILE A 141 18.53 12.37 -15.48
C ILE A 141 17.21 12.58 -14.73
N ASP A 142 16.49 11.48 -14.52
CA ASP A 142 15.41 11.43 -13.53
C ASP A 142 15.96 11.64 -12.12
N ILE A 143 15.32 12.55 -11.36
CA ILE A 143 15.70 12.90 -9.98
C ILE A 143 15.57 11.69 -9.05
N ASP A 144 14.57 10.82 -9.24
CA ASP A 144 14.43 9.59 -8.45
C ASP A 144 15.58 8.62 -8.75
N THR A 145 16.04 8.55 -10.01
CA THR A 145 17.21 7.75 -10.41
C THR A 145 18.51 8.26 -9.79
N VAL A 146 18.73 9.57 -9.69
CA VAL A 146 19.89 10.15 -8.97
C VAL A 146 19.82 9.88 -7.47
N GLN A 147 18.65 10.03 -6.84
CA GLN A 147 18.45 9.70 -5.43
C GLN A 147 18.74 8.22 -5.13
N ASN A 148 18.31 7.31 -6.02
CA ASN A 148 18.59 5.88 -5.90
C ASN A 148 20.09 5.55 -6.08
N TYR A 149 20.82 6.27 -6.94
CA TYR A 149 22.24 6.02 -7.18
C TYR A 149 23.13 6.45 -6.00
N LEU A 150 22.78 7.54 -5.31
CA LEU A 150 23.58 8.16 -4.26
C LEU A 150 23.34 7.56 -2.86
N ALA A 151 22.25 6.83 -2.63
CA ALA A 151 21.90 6.22 -1.34
C ALA A 151 22.79 5.02 -0.90
N ASN A 152 23.99 4.85 -1.48
CA ASN A 152 24.89 3.70 -1.27
C ASN A 152 26.29 4.13 -0.77
N ASP A 153 26.42 4.34 0.54
CA ASP A 153 27.65 4.81 1.23
C ASP A 153 28.97 4.18 0.73
N ASN A 154 28.98 2.88 0.44
CA ASN A 154 30.21 2.15 0.08
C ASN A 154 30.72 2.39 -1.36
N LYS A 155 29.98 3.12 -2.22
CA LYS A 155 30.48 3.57 -3.53
C LYS A 155 30.95 5.04 -3.55
N ILE A 156 30.54 5.82 -2.55
CA ILE A 156 30.74 7.28 -2.49
C ILE A 156 32.24 7.63 -2.69
N ARG A 157 33.13 7.02 -1.90
CA ARG A 157 34.59 7.30 -1.88
C ARG A 157 35.36 7.05 -3.18
N GLN A 158 34.80 6.37 -4.17
CA GLN A 158 35.45 6.18 -5.47
C GLN A 158 34.89 7.10 -6.57
N ASN A 159 33.64 7.57 -6.41
CA ASN A 159 32.96 8.38 -7.42
C ASN A 159 32.82 9.87 -7.03
N GLU A 160 32.99 10.25 -5.76
CA GLU A 160 32.98 11.65 -5.28
C GLU A 160 33.88 12.55 -6.15
N SER A 161 35.12 12.14 -6.40
CA SER A 161 36.08 12.92 -7.20
C SER A 161 35.62 13.15 -8.64
N ILE A 162 34.89 12.20 -9.23
CA ILE A 162 34.40 12.29 -10.62
C ILE A 162 33.12 13.13 -10.69
N ILE A 163 32.17 12.88 -9.78
CA ILE A 163 30.89 13.59 -9.73
C ILE A 163 31.10 15.06 -9.30
N SER A 164 31.98 15.32 -8.33
CA SER A 164 32.36 16.68 -7.93
C SER A 164 33.04 17.43 -9.07
N LYS A 165 33.99 16.81 -9.79
CA LYS A 165 34.63 17.44 -10.97
C LYS A 165 33.66 17.70 -12.11
N LEU A 166 32.71 16.79 -12.37
CA LEU A 166 31.66 17.00 -13.37
C LEU A 166 30.75 18.16 -12.97
N LEU A 167 30.23 18.18 -11.73
CA LEU A 167 29.38 19.27 -11.24
C LEU A 167 30.12 20.62 -11.22
N HIS A 168 31.40 20.65 -10.82
CA HIS A 168 32.22 21.86 -10.85
C HIS A 168 32.47 22.33 -12.29
N ARG A 169 32.87 21.46 -13.22
CA ARG A 169 33.04 21.82 -14.65
C ARG A 169 31.72 22.26 -15.29
N CYS A 170 30.59 21.64 -14.96
CA CYS A 170 29.26 22.09 -15.41
C CYS A 170 28.88 23.45 -14.81
N THR A 171 29.24 23.73 -13.55
CA THR A 171 29.01 25.02 -12.90
C THR A 171 29.88 26.10 -13.53
N ASP A 172 31.17 25.84 -13.77
CA ASP A 172 32.10 26.71 -14.49
C ASP A 172 31.64 27.01 -15.92
N LEU A 173 31.24 25.99 -16.69
CA LEU A 173 30.69 26.21 -18.03
C LEU A 173 29.43 27.09 -17.96
N THR A 174 28.54 26.81 -17.00
CA THR A 174 27.31 27.59 -16.83
C THR A 174 27.62 29.04 -16.43
N GLN A 175 28.58 29.27 -15.53
CA GLN A 175 29.00 30.62 -15.15
C GLN A 175 29.68 31.38 -16.29
N LYS A 176 30.54 30.72 -17.09
CA LYS A 176 31.15 31.32 -18.29
C LYS A 176 30.10 31.63 -19.36
N LEU A 177 29.13 30.73 -19.59
CA LEU A 177 27.97 30.96 -20.47
C LEU A 177 26.97 32.01 -19.93
N LEU A 178 26.95 32.25 -18.62
CA LEU A 178 26.19 33.33 -17.99
C LEU A 178 26.87 34.70 -18.14
N TYR A 179 28.19 34.74 -18.35
CA TYR A 179 28.97 35.97 -18.46
C TYR A 179 28.90 36.62 -19.86
N PHE A 180 28.44 35.87 -20.86
CA PHE A 180 28.12 36.38 -22.19
C PHE A 180 26.60 36.49 -22.36
N ASP A 181 26.07 37.71 -22.56
CA ASP A 181 24.64 38.03 -22.73
C ASP A 181 24.09 37.54 -24.09
N MET A 182 24.14 36.23 -24.34
CA MET A 182 23.75 35.61 -25.63
C MET A 182 22.66 34.53 -25.52
N ILE A 183 22.00 34.39 -24.37
CA ILE A 183 20.82 33.53 -24.22
C ILE A 183 19.55 34.30 -24.64
N PRO A 184 18.79 33.85 -25.67
CA PRO A 184 17.55 34.51 -26.08
C PRO A 184 16.48 34.56 -24.98
N THR A 185 15.72 35.66 -24.95
CA THR A 185 14.71 35.94 -23.90
C THR A 185 13.59 34.92 -23.80
N ASN A 186 13.28 34.20 -24.88
CA ASN A 186 12.28 33.12 -24.89
C ASN A 186 12.74 31.81 -24.19
N LEU A 187 13.97 31.74 -23.67
CA LEU A 187 14.49 30.60 -22.90
C LEU A 187 14.68 30.90 -21.40
N GLN A 188 14.32 32.10 -20.91
CA GLN A 188 14.51 32.49 -19.51
C GLN A 188 13.77 31.58 -18.51
N ASP A 189 12.56 31.08 -18.84
CA ASP A 189 11.82 30.17 -17.96
C ASP A 189 12.53 28.82 -17.79
N GLN A 190 13.18 28.31 -18.84
CA GLN A 190 13.95 27.06 -18.79
C GLN A 190 15.24 27.26 -18.00
N LYS A 191 15.93 28.39 -18.19
CA LYS A 191 17.10 28.81 -17.40
C LYS A 191 16.80 28.84 -15.90
N ILE A 192 15.69 29.46 -15.50
CA ILE A 192 15.25 29.54 -14.09
C ILE A 192 14.88 28.14 -13.56
N LYS A 193 14.15 27.34 -14.33
CA LYS A 193 13.77 25.97 -13.95
C LYS A 193 14.98 25.06 -13.71
N PHE A 194 15.99 25.16 -14.59
CA PHE A 194 17.28 24.47 -14.44
C PHE A 194 18.01 24.92 -13.16
N GLN A 195 18.09 26.23 -12.88
CA GLN A 195 18.71 26.75 -11.65
C GLN A 195 18.02 26.22 -10.39
N ILE A 196 16.68 26.16 -10.35
CA ILE A 196 15.92 25.58 -9.23
C ILE A 196 16.24 24.09 -9.05
N ASN A 197 16.30 23.32 -10.14
CA ASN A 197 16.64 21.90 -10.11
C ASN A 197 18.10 21.66 -9.66
N LEU A 198 19.03 22.54 -10.05
CA LEU A 198 20.43 22.51 -9.61
C LEU A 198 20.55 22.78 -8.11
N CYS A 199 19.93 23.84 -7.59
CA CYS A 199 19.91 24.14 -6.15
C CYS A 199 19.25 23.03 -5.33
N ARG A 200 18.13 22.45 -5.82
CA ARG A 200 17.49 21.27 -5.21
C ARG A 200 18.45 20.08 -5.13
N SER A 201 19.28 19.87 -6.15
CA SER A 201 20.24 18.77 -6.21
C SER A 201 21.44 18.99 -5.28
N GLN A 202 21.99 20.22 -5.24
CA GLN A 202 23.10 20.60 -4.35
C GLN A 202 22.72 20.45 -2.87
N ILE A 203 21.54 20.94 -2.46
CA ILE A 203 21.01 20.81 -1.10
C ILE A 203 20.78 19.34 -0.69
N TYR A 204 20.56 18.43 -1.65
CA TYR A 204 20.45 16.99 -1.39
C TYR A 204 21.81 16.26 -1.30
N LEU A 205 22.86 16.79 -1.91
CA LEU A 205 24.19 16.19 -1.98
C LEU A 205 25.04 16.50 -0.73
N GLU A 206 25.22 17.77 -0.38
CA GLU A 206 26.26 18.18 0.58
C GLU A 206 25.79 18.20 2.05
N ASN A 207 25.50 17.00 2.58
CA ASN A 207 25.02 16.78 3.95
C ASN A 207 25.94 17.26 5.10
N GLN A 208 27.12 17.84 4.81
CA GLN A 208 28.06 18.40 5.81
C GLN A 208 28.36 19.90 5.66
N LYS A 209 27.87 20.56 4.59
CA LYS A 209 28.05 22.01 4.33
C LYS A 209 26.72 22.76 4.15
N LEU A 210 25.65 22.22 4.76
CA LEU A 210 24.27 22.65 4.51
C LEU A 210 24.04 24.16 4.72
N GLU A 211 24.75 24.82 5.63
CA GLU A 211 24.61 26.27 5.89
C GLU A 211 25.19 27.11 4.73
N GLU A 212 26.40 26.83 4.23
CA GLU A 212 26.97 27.51 3.04
C GLU A 212 26.12 27.26 1.79
N CYS A 213 25.62 26.03 1.59
CA CYS A 213 24.72 25.71 0.48
C CYS A 213 23.38 26.46 0.56
N LEU A 214 22.94 26.84 1.76
CA LEU A 214 21.72 27.62 1.98
C LEU A 214 21.96 29.12 1.82
N GLU A 215 23.10 29.67 2.25
CA GLU A 215 23.46 31.07 1.94
C GLU A 215 23.57 31.32 0.42
N ILE A 216 24.23 30.40 -0.30
CA ILE A 216 24.31 30.46 -1.77
C ILE A 216 22.92 30.33 -2.41
N ALA A 217 22.03 29.51 -1.84
CA ALA A 217 20.65 29.44 -2.31
C ALA A 217 19.88 30.74 -2.05
N GLU A 218 20.05 31.37 -0.88
CA GLU A 218 19.38 32.63 -0.52
C GLU A 218 19.86 33.83 -1.36
N GLU A 219 21.15 33.96 -1.68
CA GLU A 219 21.63 35.01 -2.60
C GLU A 219 21.05 34.87 -4.00
N ASN A 220 21.04 33.65 -4.56
CA ASN A 220 20.42 33.39 -5.86
C ASN A 220 18.90 33.63 -5.82
N TYR A 221 18.23 33.34 -4.70
CA TYR A 221 16.80 33.54 -4.50
C TYR A 221 16.41 35.04 -4.48
N GLN A 222 17.20 35.87 -3.78
CA GLN A 222 17.02 37.33 -3.72
C GLN A 222 17.02 37.97 -5.11
N GLN A 223 17.88 37.49 -6.02
CA GLN A 223 17.99 38.01 -7.39
C GLN A 223 16.78 37.62 -8.28
N ILE A 224 16.14 36.47 -8.02
CA ILE A 224 15.02 35.94 -8.81
C ILE A 224 13.68 36.60 -8.42
N ILE A 225 13.48 36.92 -7.14
CA ILE A 225 12.21 37.45 -6.60
C ILE A 225 11.71 38.73 -7.31
N CYS A 226 12.62 39.57 -7.79
CA CYS A 226 12.31 40.93 -8.23
C CYS A 226 11.50 41.10 -9.53
N LYS A 227 11.05 40.02 -10.22
CA LYS A 227 10.56 40.15 -11.63
C LYS A 227 9.34 39.34 -12.11
N HIS A 228 8.85 38.27 -11.46
CA HIS A 228 7.96 37.28 -12.13
C HIS A 228 6.64 36.87 -11.42
N ASP A 229 5.85 36.03 -12.10
CA ASP A 229 4.36 36.02 -12.07
C ASP A 229 3.72 34.84 -11.28
N SER A 230 2.42 34.98 -11.03
CA SER A 230 1.52 34.31 -10.10
C SER A 230 1.45 32.77 -10.10
N ASN A 231 1.70 32.07 -11.21
CA ASN A 231 1.62 30.61 -11.24
C ASN A 231 2.76 29.94 -10.45
N TYR A 232 3.95 30.54 -10.46
CA TYR A 232 5.17 30.05 -9.78
C TYR A 232 4.94 29.83 -8.27
N ILE A 233 4.12 30.69 -7.67
CA ILE A 233 3.89 30.77 -6.23
C ILE A 233 3.16 29.53 -5.69
N LYS A 234 2.45 28.76 -6.53
CA LYS A 234 1.84 27.49 -6.12
C LYS A 234 2.88 26.39 -5.89
N GLU A 235 3.90 26.30 -6.75
CA GLU A 235 5.01 25.35 -6.57
C GLU A 235 5.88 25.74 -5.37
N GLU A 236 6.09 27.04 -5.16
CA GLU A 236 6.77 27.61 -3.99
C GLU A 236 6.07 27.23 -2.66
N ILE A 237 4.75 27.44 -2.57
CA ILE A 237 3.93 27.03 -1.40
C ILE A 237 4.08 25.55 -1.09
N GLN A 238 4.04 24.68 -2.11
CA GLN A 238 4.12 23.24 -1.92
C GLN A 238 5.53 22.79 -1.51
N PHE A 239 6.58 23.37 -2.09
CA PHE A 239 7.97 23.15 -1.70
C PHE A 239 8.23 23.55 -0.24
N LEU A 240 7.79 24.74 0.17
CA LEU A 240 7.91 25.22 1.54
C LEU A 240 7.12 24.36 2.55
N LEU A 241 5.93 23.86 2.18
CA LEU A 241 5.16 22.92 3.02
C LEU A 241 5.85 21.55 3.16
N ILE A 242 6.60 21.11 2.15
CA ILE A 242 7.45 19.91 2.23
C ILE A 242 8.63 20.15 3.18
N LEU A 243 9.32 21.30 3.08
CA LEU A 243 10.42 21.67 3.98
C LEU A 243 9.96 21.73 5.45
N VAL A 244 8.88 22.44 5.77
CA VAL A 244 8.30 22.48 7.14
C VAL A 244 7.99 21.08 7.66
N ARG A 245 7.47 20.19 6.81
CA ARG A 245 7.17 18.80 7.17
C ARG A 245 8.42 17.96 7.44
N LEU A 246 9.52 18.19 6.72
CA LEU A 246 10.79 17.50 6.91
C LEU A 246 11.52 17.99 8.17
N TYR A 247 11.64 19.31 8.34
CA TYR A 247 12.29 19.91 9.51
C TYR A 247 11.54 19.58 10.82
N TYR A 248 10.19 19.58 10.81
CA TYR A 248 9.38 19.14 11.96
C TYR A 248 9.64 17.68 12.37
N LEU A 249 9.99 16.80 11.42
CA LEU A 249 10.35 15.41 11.71
C LEU A 249 11.77 15.26 12.27
N ARG A 250 12.61 16.30 12.18
CA ARG A 250 14.00 16.35 12.68
C ARG A 250 14.17 17.21 13.95
N ASN A 251 13.10 17.80 14.50
CA ASN A 251 13.14 18.78 15.61
C ASN A 251 14.01 20.02 15.35
N ILE A 252 14.20 20.41 14.08
CA ILE A 252 14.91 21.65 13.70
C ILE A 252 13.94 22.83 13.78
N ASP A 253 14.42 24.04 14.06
CA ASP A 253 13.56 25.23 14.14
C ASP A 253 12.90 25.54 12.78
N ILE A 254 11.57 25.53 12.74
CA ILE A 254 10.75 25.85 11.56
C ILE A 254 10.13 27.25 11.61
N LYS A 255 10.48 28.09 12.60
CA LYS A 255 9.93 29.44 12.75
C LYS A 255 10.11 30.30 11.49
N GLY A 256 11.26 30.22 10.84
CA GLY A 256 11.55 30.92 9.58
C GLY A 256 10.58 30.50 8.47
N TYR A 257 10.58 29.21 8.12
CA TYR A 257 9.71 28.65 7.08
C TYR A 257 8.21 28.82 7.36
N LEU A 258 7.76 28.75 8.62
CA LEU A 258 6.37 29.06 9.01
C LEU A 258 6.01 30.54 8.82
N THR A 259 6.99 31.45 8.92
CA THR A 259 6.83 32.89 8.69
C THR A 259 6.87 33.23 7.20
N ILE A 260 7.71 32.58 6.41
CA ILE A 260 7.75 32.72 4.94
C ILE A 260 6.44 32.16 4.33
N LEU A 261 6.02 30.95 4.73
CA LEU A 261 4.71 30.40 4.34
C LEU A 261 3.55 31.34 4.69
N PHE A 262 3.64 32.05 5.82
CA PHE A 262 2.58 32.98 6.20
C PHE A 262 2.42 34.12 5.18
N GLN A 263 3.50 34.66 4.62
CA GLN A 263 3.43 35.73 3.60
C GLN A 263 2.61 35.31 2.36
N TYR A 264 2.49 34.00 2.12
CA TYR A 264 1.72 33.41 1.02
C TYR A 264 0.32 32.90 1.41
N PHE A 265 -0.17 33.11 2.64
CA PHE A 265 -1.42 32.48 3.12
C PHE A 265 -2.64 32.78 2.23
N ASN A 266 -2.74 33.98 1.67
CA ASN A 266 -3.82 34.40 0.76
C ASN A 266 -3.83 33.67 -0.60
N LYS A 267 -2.76 32.92 -0.93
CA LYS A 267 -2.60 32.17 -2.19
C LYS A 267 -2.68 30.65 -2.00
N MET A 268 -2.73 30.18 -0.75
CA MET A 268 -2.89 28.76 -0.42
C MET A 268 -4.33 28.28 -0.61
N ASN A 269 -4.47 27.01 -0.96
CA ASN A 269 -5.77 26.34 -0.98
C ASN A 269 -6.20 25.80 0.39
N ASP A 270 -7.45 25.36 0.45
CA ASP A 270 -8.15 24.90 1.65
C ASP A 270 -7.50 23.67 2.33
N GLN A 271 -6.74 22.85 1.60
CA GLN A 271 -5.95 21.74 2.17
C GLN A 271 -4.58 22.22 2.65
N GLU A 272 -3.90 23.06 1.88
CA GLU A 272 -2.60 23.66 2.21
C GLU A 272 -2.69 24.46 3.52
N LEU A 273 -3.74 25.27 3.71
CA LEU A 273 -4.01 25.98 4.96
C LEU A 273 -4.28 25.04 6.15
N LYS A 274 -4.98 23.92 5.94
CA LYS A 274 -5.19 22.89 6.97
C LYS A 274 -3.90 22.17 7.34
N VAL A 275 -2.96 22.02 6.40
CA VAL A 275 -1.62 21.48 6.64
C VAL A 275 -0.75 22.50 7.37
N TYR A 276 -0.68 23.75 6.89
CA TYR A 276 0.03 24.86 7.54
C TYR A 276 -0.40 25.01 8.99
N MET A 277 -1.70 25.23 9.24
CA MET A 277 -2.20 25.42 10.61
C MET A 277 -1.94 24.18 11.48
N LYS A 278 -2.05 22.95 10.95
CA LYS A 278 -1.72 21.73 11.70
C LYS A 278 -0.25 21.70 12.15
N TYR A 279 0.70 22.21 11.36
CA TYR A 279 2.11 22.24 11.73
C TYR A 279 2.47 23.47 12.58
N ALA A 280 2.02 24.66 12.21
CA ALA A 280 2.20 25.89 13.00
C ALA A 280 1.69 25.71 14.44
N PHE A 281 0.49 25.16 14.59
CA PHE A 281 -0.15 24.91 15.88
C PHE A 281 0.56 23.82 16.70
N ARG A 282 1.13 22.80 16.05
CA ARG A 282 1.95 21.77 16.70
C ARG A 282 3.29 22.30 17.19
N TYR A 283 3.95 23.13 16.40
CA TYR A 283 5.20 23.79 16.75
C TYR A 283 4.99 24.77 17.91
N TYR A 284 3.94 25.61 17.83
CA TYR A 284 3.52 26.50 18.90
C TYR A 284 3.24 25.75 20.23
N CYS A 285 2.55 24.60 20.17
CA CYS A 285 2.36 23.72 21.33
C CYS A 285 3.63 23.06 21.88
N GLY A 286 4.73 23.01 21.10
CA GLY A 286 5.99 22.37 21.49
C GLY A 286 7.00 23.35 22.11
N HIS A 287 7.07 24.58 21.62
CA HIS A 287 8.14 25.53 21.95
C HIS A 287 7.72 26.72 22.85
N HIS A 288 6.45 26.79 23.26
CA HIS A 288 5.94 27.62 24.38
C HIS A 288 6.15 29.15 24.36
N GLN A 289 6.87 29.76 23.39
CA GLN A 289 7.37 31.15 23.51
C GLN A 289 7.08 32.10 22.32
N TYR A 290 6.38 31.68 21.26
CA TYR A 290 6.28 32.47 20.02
C TYR A 290 4.90 33.06 19.76
N SER A 291 4.69 34.31 20.21
CA SER A 291 3.48 35.11 19.96
C SER A 291 3.22 35.37 18.47
N SER A 292 4.28 35.54 17.66
CA SER A 292 4.16 35.84 16.23
C SER A 292 3.42 34.76 15.43
N ILE A 293 3.57 33.48 15.80
CA ILE A 293 2.87 32.37 15.14
C ILE A 293 1.39 32.35 15.53
N VAL A 294 1.03 32.88 16.71
CA VAL A 294 -0.37 33.03 17.13
C VAL A 294 -1.07 34.12 16.30
N THR A 295 -0.42 35.27 16.14
CA THR A 295 -0.98 36.36 15.30
C THR A 295 -1.13 35.92 13.84
N GLN A 296 -0.19 35.14 13.32
CA GLN A 296 -0.28 34.51 11.98
C GLN A 296 -1.48 33.56 11.87
N VAL A 297 -1.64 32.60 12.80
CA VAL A 297 -2.80 31.70 12.83
C VAL A 297 -4.12 32.48 12.95
N ASP A 298 -4.14 33.56 13.73
CA ASP A 298 -5.34 34.38 13.93
C ASP A 298 -5.76 35.17 12.70
N GLU A 299 -4.83 35.68 11.89
CA GLU A 299 -5.17 36.36 10.64
C GLU A 299 -5.71 35.41 9.57
N ILE A 300 -5.16 34.19 9.49
CA ILE A 300 -5.70 33.09 8.67
C ILE A 300 -7.12 32.71 9.13
N VAL A 301 -7.33 32.52 10.44
CA VAL A 301 -8.64 32.15 10.99
C VAL A 301 -9.69 33.24 10.76
N LYS A 302 -9.34 34.52 10.94
CA LYS A 302 -10.21 35.67 10.64
C LYS A 302 -10.63 35.76 9.16
N HIS A 303 -9.75 35.36 8.23
CA HIS A 303 -10.06 35.36 6.80
C HIS A 303 -10.89 34.13 6.39
N TYR A 304 -10.39 32.92 6.66
CA TYR A 304 -10.92 31.68 6.07
C TYR A 304 -12.02 30.99 6.90
N TYR A 305 -12.05 31.16 8.23
CA TYR A 305 -12.83 30.29 9.13
C TYR A 305 -13.90 31.01 9.94
N LYS A 306 -14.53 32.05 9.36
CA LYS A 306 -15.64 32.81 9.96
C LYS A 306 -16.85 31.96 10.42
N SER A 307 -16.93 30.69 10.02
CA SER A 307 -18.00 29.74 10.38
C SER A 307 -17.54 28.41 11.01
N ASP A 308 -16.24 28.10 11.14
CA ASP A 308 -15.81 26.83 11.76
C ASP A 308 -15.52 26.96 13.25
N HIS A 309 -16.57 26.82 14.06
CA HIS A 309 -16.50 26.81 15.51
C HIS A 309 -15.66 25.65 16.09
N ILE A 310 -15.39 24.59 15.31
CA ILE A 310 -14.48 23.50 15.71
C ILE A 310 -13.03 24.00 15.69
N HIS A 311 -12.68 25.00 14.87
CA HIS A 311 -11.36 25.61 14.91
C HIS A 311 -11.16 26.43 16.18
N TYR A 312 -12.06 27.36 16.50
CA TYR A 312 -11.97 28.20 17.70
C TYR A 312 -11.93 27.36 19.01
N LEU A 313 -12.69 26.25 19.07
CA LEU A 313 -12.60 25.27 20.17
C LEU A 313 -11.21 24.62 20.30
N LYS A 314 -10.55 24.30 19.17
CA LYS A 314 -9.18 23.77 19.18
C LYS A 314 -8.19 24.84 19.61
N LYS A 315 -8.30 26.08 19.10
CA LYS A 315 -7.46 27.22 19.46
C LYS A 315 -7.47 27.45 20.98
N SER A 316 -8.65 27.60 21.57
CA SER A 316 -8.80 27.75 23.03
C SER A 316 -8.22 26.56 23.80
N LEU A 317 -8.40 25.31 23.34
CA LEU A 317 -7.77 24.15 23.99
C LEU A 317 -6.24 24.25 24.07
N ALA A 318 -5.54 24.66 23.00
CA ALA A 318 -4.09 24.81 23.04
C ALA A 318 -3.64 26.00 23.90
N LEU A 319 -4.32 27.15 23.80
CA LEU A 319 -4.04 28.31 24.64
C LEU A 319 -4.19 27.97 26.14
N ASN A 320 -5.17 27.14 26.50
CA ASN A 320 -5.31 26.59 27.85
C ASN A 320 -4.16 25.64 28.26
N TYR A 321 -3.59 24.85 27.34
CA TYR A 321 -2.39 24.05 27.61
C TYR A 321 -1.13 24.91 27.81
N LEU A 322 -1.07 26.07 27.14
CA LEU A 322 0.03 27.03 27.21
C LEU A 322 -0.12 28.05 28.36
N LYS A 323 -1.29 28.06 29.02
CA LYS A 323 -1.71 29.01 30.06
C LYS A 323 -1.99 30.45 29.58
N ASP A 324 -2.11 30.68 28.27
CA ASP A 324 -2.66 31.94 27.75
C ASP A 324 -4.18 31.90 27.87
N TYR A 325 -4.66 32.29 29.05
CA TYR A 325 -6.06 32.16 29.40
C TYR A 325 -6.93 33.30 28.85
N SER A 326 -6.36 34.48 28.60
CA SER A 326 -7.06 35.63 28.02
C SER A 326 -7.41 35.40 26.55
N GLN A 327 -6.44 35.03 25.72
CA GLN A 327 -6.72 34.74 24.31
C GLN A 327 -7.60 33.49 24.16
N SER A 328 -7.55 32.58 25.12
CA SER A 328 -8.45 31.43 25.21
C SER A 328 -9.91 31.86 25.43
N ASP A 329 -10.16 32.79 26.36
CA ASP A 329 -11.50 33.34 26.60
C ASP A 329 -12.02 34.14 25.41
N GLU A 330 -11.19 34.98 24.78
CA GLU A 330 -11.55 35.67 23.53
C GLU A 330 -11.92 34.68 22.42
N SER A 331 -11.14 33.60 22.28
CA SER A 331 -11.39 32.54 21.30
C SER A 331 -12.69 31.76 21.57
N LEU A 332 -13.15 31.69 22.83
CA LEU A 332 -14.45 31.12 23.17
C LEU A 332 -15.59 32.14 23.04
N ALA A 333 -15.35 33.43 23.30
CA ALA A 333 -16.31 34.51 23.12
C ALA A 333 -16.77 34.65 21.66
N MET A 334 -15.85 34.46 20.71
CA MET A 334 -16.15 34.36 19.25
C MET A 334 -17.10 33.21 18.90
N ILE A 335 -17.31 32.24 19.80
CA ILE A 335 -18.26 31.12 19.64
C ILE A 335 -19.55 31.37 20.44
N GLY A 336 -19.53 32.28 21.42
CA GLY A 336 -20.61 32.51 22.38
C GLY A 336 -21.89 33.09 21.79
N GLN A 337 -21.84 33.65 20.57
CA GLN A 337 -22.97 34.26 19.86
C GLN A 337 -23.91 33.24 19.19
N ILE A 338 -23.84 31.95 19.55
CA ILE A 338 -24.44 30.86 18.77
C ILE A 338 -25.30 29.95 19.66
N ASP A 339 -26.59 29.87 19.34
CA ASP A 339 -27.63 29.10 20.06
C ASP A 339 -27.57 27.58 19.80
N SER A 340 -26.36 27.00 19.81
CA SER A 340 -26.17 25.56 19.73
C SER A 340 -25.76 24.99 21.09
N TYR A 341 -26.71 24.36 21.80
CA TYR A 341 -26.45 23.69 23.09
C TYR A 341 -25.29 22.67 23.03
N SER A 342 -25.11 22.00 21.88
CA SER A 342 -23.99 21.07 21.63
C SER A 342 -22.64 21.81 21.61
N LEU A 343 -22.62 23.04 21.09
CA LEU A 343 -21.44 23.89 21.00
C LEU A 343 -21.13 24.55 22.35
N GLN A 344 -22.15 25.10 23.02
CA GLN A 344 -22.06 25.60 24.41
C GLN A 344 -21.52 24.52 25.36
N TYR A 345 -21.96 23.27 25.21
CA TYR A 345 -21.43 22.15 25.98
C TYR A 345 -19.94 21.88 25.69
N ARG A 346 -19.49 22.04 24.44
CA ARG A 346 -18.06 21.93 24.09
C ARG A 346 -17.25 23.09 24.66
N ILE A 347 -17.76 24.33 24.62
CA ILE A 347 -17.13 25.50 25.26
C ILE A 347 -16.89 25.22 26.75
N LEU A 348 -17.90 24.69 27.46
CA LEU A 348 -17.78 24.32 28.88
C LEU A 348 -16.79 23.16 29.14
N LEU A 349 -16.66 22.19 28.23
CA LEU A 349 -15.58 21.20 28.32
C LEU A 349 -14.20 21.84 28.20
N VAL A 350 -14.04 22.87 27.36
CA VAL A 350 -12.76 23.58 27.17
C VAL A 350 -12.44 24.49 28.35
N LYS A 351 -13.41 25.27 28.86
CA LYS A 351 -13.29 26.00 30.14
C LYS A 351 -12.96 25.05 31.31
N LEU A 352 -13.55 23.86 31.35
CA LEU A 352 -13.16 22.88 32.36
C LEU A 352 -11.72 22.40 32.16
N HIS A 353 -11.30 22.17 30.92
CA HIS A 353 -9.93 21.70 30.63
C HIS A 353 -8.86 22.73 31.04
N ARG A 354 -9.14 24.04 30.90
CA ARG A 354 -8.37 25.13 31.52
C ARG A 354 -8.23 24.94 33.02
N ASN A 355 -9.36 24.79 33.71
CA ASN A 355 -9.43 24.67 35.17
C ASN A 355 -8.94 23.29 35.65
N LEU A 356 -8.66 22.33 34.75
CA LEU A 356 -7.89 21.13 35.08
C LEU A 356 -6.40 21.43 35.23
N PHE A 357 -5.86 22.46 34.58
CA PHE A 357 -4.44 22.87 34.67
C PHE A 357 -4.20 24.08 35.59
N ASP A 358 -5.10 25.05 35.60
CA ASP A 358 -5.08 26.11 36.61
C ASP A 358 -5.44 25.54 38.01
N GLN A 359 -4.75 26.02 39.04
CA GLN A 359 -5.07 25.72 40.45
C GLN A 359 -5.73 26.91 41.17
N SER A 360 -5.73 28.09 40.55
CA SER A 360 -6.24 29.34 41.15
C SER A 360 -7.75 29.53 41.03
N GLN A 361 -8.38 28.99 39.97
CA GLN A 361 -9.79 29.27 39.68
C GLN A 361 -10.78 28.49 40.55
N ASN A 362 -11.86 29.18 40.93
CA ASN A 362 -12.98 28.65 41.69
C ASN A 362 -13.91 27.80 40.81
N TYR A 363 -14.02 26.51 41.11
CA TYR A 363 -14.89 25.59 40.36
C TYR A 363 -16.39 25.84 40.56
N GLN A 364 -16.79 26.61 41.58
CA GLN A 364 -18.21 26.92 41.81
C GLN A 364 -18.81 27.72 40.66
N ASP A 365 -18.02 28.60 40.03
CA ASP A 365 -18.48 29.46 38.94
C ASP A 365 -18.76 28.60 37.69
N LEU A 366 -17.85 27.67 37.39
CA LEU A 366 -18.05 26.68 36.32
C LEU A 366 -19.17 25.68 36.62
N ILE A 367 -19.35 25.26 37.88
CA ILE A 367 -20.52 24.47 38.31
C ILE A 367 -21.81 25.27 38.08
N THR A 368 -21.79 26.59 38.30
CA THR A 368 -22.92 27.49 38.12
C THR A 368 -23.25 27.68 36.64
N GLU A 369 -22.26 27.93 35.76
CA GLU A 369 -22.46 27.92 34.30
C GLU A 369 -23.05 26.58 33.82
N ILE A 370 -22.47 25.45 34.27
CA ILE A 370 -22.95 24.11 33.94
C ILE A 370 -24.40 23.92 34.40
N ASN A 371 -24.76 24.39 35.60
CA ASN A 371 -26.12 24.29 36.14
C ASN A 371 -27.12 25.13 35.34
N ASN A 372 -26.75 26.36 34.98
CA ASN A 372 -27.57 27.35 34.29
C ASN A 372 -27.91 27.00 32.83
N LEU A 373 -27.23 26.03 32.21
CA LEU A 373 -27.70 25.40 30.96
C LEU A 373 -29.13 24.87 31.13
N LYS A 374 -30.10 25.58 30.52
CA LYS A 374 -31.56 25.32 30.59
C LYS A 374 -31.87 23.83 30.35
N GLN A 375 -32.59 23.20 31.28
CA GLN A 375 -32.67 21.73 31.30
C GLN A 375 -33.52 21.11 30.18
N HIS A 376 -34.46 21.87 29.60
CA HIS A 376 -35.58 21.29 28.85
C HIS A 376 -35.16 20.61 27.54
N ASP A 377 -34.38 21.27 26.68
CA ASP A 377 -34.01 20.75 25.34
C ASP A 377 -32.69 19.97 25.29
N ILE A 378 -32.00 19.81 26.43
CA ILE A 378 -30.73 19.08 26.48
C ILE A 378 -30.98 17.58 26.32
N SER A 379 -30.51 17.01 25.21
CA SER A 379 -30.61 15.57 24.93
C SER A 379 -30.04 14.71 26.06
N LEU A 380 -30.56 13.48 26.22
CA LEU A 380 -30.14 12.58 27.31
C LEU A 380 -28.62 12.42 27.37
N GLU A 381 -27.97 12.20 26.23
CA GLU A 381 -26.52 12.04 26.15
C GLU A 381 -25.76 13.26 26.70
N LEU A 382 -26.24 14.48 26.42
CA LEU A 382 -25.67 15.72 26.96
C LEU A 382 -25.97 15.88 28.47
N ARG A 383 -27.14 15.45 28.96
CA ARG A 383 -27.43 15.39 30.42
C ARG A 383 -26.48 14.41 31.14
N LEU A 384 -26.20 13.24 30.54
CA LEU A 384 -25.25 12.27 31.09
C LEU A 384 -23.81 12.80 31.06
N LYS A 385 -23.42 13.49 29.99
CA LYS A 385 -22.12 14.20 29.90
C LYS A 385 -22.00 15.28 30.99
N LYS A 386 -23.00 16.16 31.14
CA LYS A 386 -23.06 17.22 32.19
C LYS A 386 -22.83 16.66 33.59
N ASN A 387 -23.54 15.60 33.95
CA ASN A 387 -23.42 15.02 35.29
C ASN A 387 -22.06 14.30 35.48
N LYS A 388 -21.58 13.58 34.46
CA LYS A 388 -20.23 12.97 34.47
C LYS A 388 -19.12 14.04 34.62
N LEU A 389 -19.34 15.22 34.06
CA LEU A 389 -18.46 16.38 34.21
C LEU A 389 -18.46 16.90 35.65
N GLN A 390 -19.63 17.07 36.27
CA GLN A 390 -19.75 17.43 37.69
C GLN A 390 -19.05 16.42 38.61
N VAL A 391 -19.22 15.12 38.37
CA VAL A 391 -18.51 14.05 39.10
C VAL A 391 -16.99 14.21 39.00
N LEU A 392 -16.45 14.53 37.81
CA LEU A 392 -15.02 14.79 37.64
C LEU A 392 -14.53 16.04 38.38
N ILE A 393 -15.32 17.13 38.41
CA ILE A 393 -15.02 18.34 39.19
C ILE A 393 -14.92 18.00 40.68
N TYR A 394 -15.95 17.39 41.26
CA TYR A 394 -15.97 17.01 42.67
C TYR A 394 -14.84 16.01 43.00
N MET A 395 -14.52 15.07 42.10
CA MET A 395 -13.36 14.17 42.24
C MET A 395 -11.99 14.85 42.14
N LYS A 396 -11.84 16.02 41.49
CA LYS A 396 -10.60 16.83 41.51
C LYS A 396 -10.52 17.65 42.81
N ASN A 397 -11.64 18.27 43.20
CA ASN A 397 -11.75 19.12 44.39
C ASN A 397 -11.67 18.34 45.72
N ARG A 398 -11.51 17.01 45.66
CA ARG A 398 -11.51 16.08 46.80
C ARG A 398 -12.83 16.03 47.57
N ASP A 399 -13.90 16.64 47.03
CA ASP A 399 -15.27 16.52 47.54
C ASP A 399 -15.88 15.20 47.06
N ILE A 400 -15.36 14.09 47.60
CA ILE A 400 -15.71 12.76 47.11
C ILE A 400 -17.16 12.40 47.43
N GLN A 401 -17.77 13.05 48.43
CA GLN A 401 -19.19 12.87 48.75
C GLN A 401 -20.08 13.51 47.68
N LYS A 402 -19.88 14.78 47.29
CA LYS A 402 -20.67 15.35 46.18
C LYS A 402 -20.41 14.64 44.85
N ALA A 403 -19.23 14.07 44.63
CA ALA A 403 -18.96 13.18 43.51
C ALA A 403 -19.82 11.90 43.55
N LEU A 404 -19.89 11.25 44.71
CA LEU A 404 -20.73 10.07 44.94
C LEU A 404 -22.22 10.38 44.72
N ASP A 405 -22.74 11.43 45.38
CA ASP A 405 -24.16 11.82 45.29
C ASP A 405 -24.56 12.15 43.84
N SER A 406 -23.66 12.82 43.10
CA SER A 406 -23.87 13.14 41.69
C SER A 406 -23.83 11.89 40.81
N GLN A 407 -22.92 10.95 41.06
CA GLN A 407 -22.84 9.69 40.31
C GLN A 407 -24.04 8.77 40.60
N MET A 408 -24.56 8.76 41.82
CA MET A 408 -25.80 8.03 42.15
C MET A 408 -27.02 8.63 41.44
N LYS A 409 -27.10 9.97 41.35
CA LYS A 409 -28.12 10.69 40.53
C LYS A 409 -27.97 10.46 39.02
N VAL A 410 -26.80 10.04 38.53
CA VAL A 410 -26.59 9.56 37.16
C VAL A 410 -27.14 8.15 37.00
N ILE A 411 -26.75 7.24 37.90
CA ILE A 411 -27.10 5.82 37.81
C ILE A 411 -28.62 5.64 37.87
N SER A 412 -29.32 6.28 38.81
CA SER A 412 -30.79 6.19 38.91
C SER A 412 -31.50 6.68 37.63
N LYS A 413 -31.05 7.81 37.05
CA LYS A 413 -31.62 8.35 35.80
C LYS A 413 -31.29 7.55 34.54
N ILE A 414 -30.33 6.62 34.60
CA ILE A 414 -30.02 5.69 33.51
C ILE A 414 -30.80 4.39 33.68
N ILE A 415 -30.96 3.88 34.92
CA ILE A 415 -31.80 2.72 35.24
C ILE A 415 -33.26 2.94 34.79
N THR A 416 -33.78 4.17 34.87
CA THR A 416 -35.13 4.51 34.37
C THR A 416 -35.28 4.55 32.84
N ILE A 417 -34.21 4.28 32.07
CA ILE A 417 -34.18 4.44 30.60
C ILE A 417 -33.57 3.22 29.89
N TYR A 418 -32.58 2.58 30.51
CA TYR A 418 -31.91 1.39 29.99
C TYR A 418 -32.11 0.23 30.95
N ALA A 419 -32.32 -0.98 30.41
CA ALA A 419 -32.32 -2.21 31.21
C ALA A 419 -31.05 -2.31 32.06
N ASP A 420 -31.19 -2.86 33.27
CA ASP A 420 -30.18 -2.77 34.34
C ASP A 420 -28.79 -3.28 33.91
N ASP A 421 -28.74 -4.29 33.03
CA ASP A 421 -27.52 -4.93 32.51
C ASP A 421 -26.94 -4.26 31.25
N SER A 422 -27.46 -3.10 30.88
CA SER A 422 -26.94 -2.32 29.76
C SER A 422 -25.47 -1.90 29.96
N TYR A 423 -24.75 -1.86 28.85
CA TYR A 423 -23.36 -1.38 28.79
C TYR A 423 -23.19 0.03 29.38
N GLN A 424 -24.20 0.88 29.20
CA GLN A 424 -24.30 2.23 29.75
C GLN A 424 -24.29 2.21 31.29
N ILE A 425 -25.09 1.35 31.93
CA ILE A 425 -25.12 1.21 33.39
C ILE A 425 -23.81 0.60 33.91
N MET A 426 -23.29 -0.42 33.23
CA MET A 426 -22.00 -1.02 33.58
C MET A 426 -20.85 0.01 33.57
N GLN A 427 -20.77 0.91 32.57
CA GLN A 427 -19.80 2.01 32.56
C GLN A 427 -19.93 2.94 33.78
N GLN A 428 -21.15 3.20 34.25
CA GLN A 428 -21.40 4.13 35.36
C GLN A 428 -21.16 3.47 36.72
N LYS A 429 -21.48 2.18 36.88
CA LYS A 429 -21.06 1.37 38.02
C LYS A 429 -19.51 1.28 38.09
N LEU A 430 -18.82 1.24 36.95
CA LEU A 430 -17.35 1.29 36.89
C LEU A 430 -16.77 2.67 37.28
N ILE A 431 -17.45 3.78 36.97
CA ILE A 431 -17.08 5.11 37.50
C ILE A 431 -17.31 5.15 39.03
N LEU A 432 -18.40 4.57 39.52
CA LEU A 432 -18.68 4.47 40.95
C LEU A 432 -17.63 3.63 41.71
N ILE A 433 -17.09 2.56 41.12
CA ILE A 433 -15.90 1.86 41.65
C ILE A 433 -14.73 2.84 41.81
N LYS A 434 -14.40 3.63 40.78
CA LYS A 434 -13.30 4.62 40.83
C LYS A 434 -13.51 5.70 41.92
N ILE A 435 -14.75 5.96 42.34
CA ILE A 435 -15.09 6.84 43.47
C ILE A 435 -14.83 6.11 44.80
N TYR A 436 -15.42 4.94 45.04
CA TYR A 436 -15.22 4.19 46.30
C TYR A 436 -13.75 3.79 46.54
N VAL A 437 -13.00 3.46 45.48
CA VAL A 437 -11.54 3.22 45.52
C VAL A 437 -10.75 4.46 45.97
N LYS A 438 -11.26 5.67 45.73
CA LYS A 438 -10.69 6.92 46.28
C LYS A 438 -11.14 7.21 47.71
N MET A 439 -12.38 6.88 48.09
CA MET A 439 -12.90 7.04 49.46
C MET A 439 -12.32 6.01 50.45
N LYS A 440 -11.61 4.97 49.97
CA LYS A 440 -11.22 3.77 50.75
C LYS A 440 -12.42 2.96 51.27
N GLU A 441 -13.60 3.08 50.64
CA GLU A 441 -14.78 2.29 50.99
C GLU A 441 -14.68 0.86 50.42
N PHE A 442 -13.72 0.09 50.93
CA PHE A 442 -13.30 -1.19 50.36
C PHE A 442 -14.38 -2.29 50.41
N ILE A 443 -15.41 -2.14 51.24
CA ILE A 443 -16.57 -3.05 51.32
C ILE A 443 -17.52 -2.79 50.14
N LYS A 444 -18.04 -1.56 50.00
CA LYS A 444 -18.87 -1.14 48.86
C LYS A 444 -18.16 -1.39 47.53
N THR A 445 -16.86 -1.11 47.48
CA THR A 445 -16.03 -1.39 46.30
C THR A 445 -16.02 -2.88 45.95
N LYS A 446 -15.86 -3.78 46.94
CA LYS A 446 -15.88 -5.23 46.73
C LYS A 446 -17.25 -5.71 46.24
N GLN A 447 -18.33 -5.21 46.84
CA GLN A 447 -19.70 -5.55 46.44
C GLN A 447 -19.95 -5.19 44.97
N LEU A 448 -19.59 -3.97 44.56
CA LEU A 448 -19.77 -3.48 43.20
C LEU A 448 -18.83 -4.14 42.16
N ILE A 449 -17.62 -4.52 42.56
CA ILE A 449 -16.73 -5.37 41.76
C ILE A 449 -17.34 -6.75 41.55
N ASN A 450 -17.86 -7.38 42.61
CA ASN A 450 -18.51 -8.70 42.53
C ASN A 450 -19.77 -8.64 41.65
N GLU A 451 -20.60 -7.61 41.79
CA GLU A 451 -21.82 -7.41 40.98
C GLU A 451 -21.50 -7.32 39.48
N ILE A 452 -20.54 -6.46 39.09
CA ILE A 452 -20.10 -6.37 37.69
C ILE A 452 -19.46 -7.69 37.23
N GLN A 453 -18.70 -8.38 38.08
CA GLN A 453 -18.09 -9.66 37.71
C GLN A 453 -19.13 -10.76 37.45
N ILE A 454 -20.18 -10.84 38.28
CA ILE A 454 -21.30 -11.78 38.09
C ILE A 454 -22.00 -11.46 36.76
N ARG A 455 -22.41 -10.20 36.55
CA ARG A 455 -23.06 -9.78 35.29
C ARG A 455 -22.18 -10.00 34.05
N ILE A 456 -20.86 -9.83 34.14
CA ILE A 456 -19.94 -10.19 33.03
C ILE A 456 -20.01 -11.68 32.73
N LEU A 457 -20.05 -12.55 33.75
CA LEU A 457 -20.16 -14.00 33.56
C LEU A 457 -21.53 -14.39 32.99
N ASP A 458 -22.61 -13.77 33.45
CA ASP A 458 -23.98 -14.02 32.97
C ASP A 458 -24.15 -13.58 31.50
N LEU A 459 -23.56 -12.45 31.11
CA LEU A 459 -23.55 -12.00 29.71
C LEU A 459 -22.68 -12.91 28.82
N GLN A 460 -21.64 -13.54 29.37
CA GLN A 460 -20.82 -14.52 28.66
C GLN A 460 -21.53 -15.89 28.51
N SER A 461 -22.24 -16.37 29.54
CA SER A 461 -22.98 -17.63 29.48
C SER A 461 -24.22 -17.56 28.59
N ASN A 462 -24.91 -16.41 28.57
CA ASN A 462 -26.10 -16.19 27.74
C ASN A 462 -25.79 -15.90 26.25
N HIS A 463 -24.52 -15.89 25.85
CA HIS A 463 -24.00 -15.87 24.46
C HIS A 463 -24.46 -14.72 23.52
N SER A 464 -25.31 -13.80 23.98
CA SER A 464 -26.00 -12.81 23.12
C SER A 464 -25.45 -11.39 23.20
N ILE A 465 -24.61 -11.05 24.20
CA ILE A 465 -24.09 -9.69 24.41
C ILE A 465 -22.59 -9.74 24.70
N PHE A 466 -21.78 -9.38 23.69
CA PHE A 466 -20.32 -9.32 23.85
C PHE A 466 -19.89 -8.14 24.73
N VAL A 467 -19.25 -8.42 25.87
CA VAL A 467 -18.70 -7.39 26.77
C VAL A 467 -17.47 -6.73 26.12
N HIS A 468 -17.70 -5.60 25.44
CA HIS A 468 -16.69 -4.85 24.67
C HIS A 468 -15.33 -4.73 25.40
N GLY A 469 -14.26 -5.24 24.79
CA GLY A 469 -12.99 -5.51 25.45
C GLY A 469 -12.36 -4.32 26.21
N LYS A 470 -12.57 -3.09 25.74
CA LYS A 470 -12.13 -1.86 26.42
C LYS A 470 -12.73 -1.71 27.83
N PHE A 471 -13.99 -2.12 28.02
CA PHE A 471 -14.63 -2.12 29.34
C PHE A 471 -14.04 -3.22 30.24
N LYS A 472 -13.77 -4.41 29.69
CA LYS A 472 -13.08 -5.48 30.42
C LYS A 472 -11.69 -5.04 30.90
N GLU A 473 -10.91 -4.37 30.04
CA GLU A 473 -9.63 -3.75 30.42
C GLU A 473 -9.80 -2.69 31.53
N GLU A 474 -10.75 -1.75 31.40
CA GLU A 474 -10.96 -0.73 32.44
C GLU A 474 -11.45 -1.34 33.77
N PHE A 475 -12.29 -2.37 33.73
CA PHE A 475 -12.77 -3.06 34.92
C PHE A 475 -11.64 -3.76 35.66
N LEU A 476 -10.78 -4.47 34.93
CA LEU A 476 -9.60 -5.13 35.50
C LEU A 476 -8.62 -4.12 36.10
N VAL A 477 -8.37 -2.97 35.43
CA VAL A 477 -7.57 -1.88 36.01
C VAL A 477 -8.17 -1.37 37.32
N CYS A 478 -9.49 -1.22 37.43
CA CYS A 478 -10.15 -0.82 38.68
C CYS A 478 -10.07 -1.91 39.77
N ARG A 479 -10.19 -3.19 39.41
CA ARG A 479 -10.04 -4.33 40.32
C ARG A 479 -8.59 -4.44 40.85
N ILE A 480 -7.59 -4.18 39.99
CA ILE A 480 -6.17 -4.10 40.34
C ILE A 480 -5.91 -2.89 41.27
N GLU A 481 -6.39 -1.69 40.93
CA GLU A 481 -6.27 -0.49 41.80
C GLU A 481 -6.89 -0.70 43.18
N TYR A 482 -8.03 -1.41 43.26
CA TYR A 482 -8.64 -1.81 44.52
C TYR A 482 -7.73 -2.71 45.35
N TYR A 483 -7.20 -3.80 44.78
CA TYR A 483 -6.35 -4.74 45.53
C TYR A 483 -4.99 -4.14 45.91
N ILE A 484 -4.38 -3.29 45.07
CA ILE A 484 -3.17 -2.52 45.41
C ILE A 484 -3.45 -1.60 46.61
N ARG A 485 -4.52 -0.80 46.57
CA ARG A 485 -4.87 0.12 47.67
C ARG A 485 -5.30 -0.58 48.96
N LYS A 486 -5.67 -1.85 48.88
CA LYS A 486 -5.93 -2.74 50.02
C LYS A 486 -4.67 -3.47 50.53
N GLY A 487 -3.50 -3.25 49.91
CA GLY A 487 -2.26 -3.96 50.24
C GLY A 487 -2.26 -5.45 49.86
N SER A 488 -3.24 -5.91 49.09
CA SER A 488 -3.44 -7.32 48.71
C SER A 488 -2.72 -7.63 47.39
N LEU A 489 -1.41 -7.39 47.34
CA LEU A 489 -0.65 -7.39 46.08
C LEU A 489 -0.67 -8.73 45.34
N ASN A 490 -0.62 -9.86 46.04
CA ASN A 490 -0.72 -11.19 45.43
C ASN A 490 -2.02 -11.34 44.61
N LYS A 491 -3.13 -10.71 45.04
CA LYS A 491 -4.41 -10.72 44.30
C LYS A 491 -4.44 -9.71 43.16
N ALA A 492 -3.68 -8.62 43.24
CA ALA A 492 -3.47 -7.74 42.08
C ALA A 492 -2.66 -8.46 41.00
N GLN A 493 -1.63 -9.20 41.39
CA GLN A 493 -0.79 -10.01 40.51
C GLN A 493 -1.58 -11.17 39.87
N GLU A 494 -2.31 -11.94 40.67
CA GLU A 494 -3.24 -12.99 40.20
C GLU A 494 -4.16 -12.52 39.06
N ILE A 495 -4.65 -11.27 39.12
CA ILE A 495 -5.52 -10.67 38.10
C ILE A 495 -4.74 -10.23 36.86
N ILE A 496 -3.51 -9.75 37.03
CA ILE A 496 -2.60 -9.42 35.92
C ILE A 496 -2.28 -10.70 35.13
N ASP A 497 -2.03 -11.81 35.83
CA ASP A 497 -1.66 -13.10 35.23
C ASP A 497 -2.87 -13.81 34.60
N GLN A 498 -4.05 -13.77 35.24
CA GLN A 498 -5.33 -14.18 34.64
C GLN A 498 -5.63 -13.43 33.33
N PHE A 499 -5.15 -12.19 33.16
CA PHE A 499 -5.31 -11.42 31.93
C PHE A 499 -4.14 -11.59 30.93
N ALA A 500 -2.98 -12.09 31.38
CA ALA A 500 -1.80 -12.28 30.53
C ALA A 500 -2.00 -13.35 29.44
N LEU A 501 -3.03 -14.20 29.54
CA LEU A 501 -3.39 -15.19 28.53
C LEU A 501 -4.07 -14.61 27.27
N VAL A 502 -4.29 -13.29 27.18
CA VAL A 502 -4.96 -12.63 26.05
C VAL A 502 -4.04 -11.59 25.36
N ALA A 503 -4.19 -11.44 24.05
CA ALA A 503 -3.19 -10.85 23.12
C ALA A 503 -2.76 -9.38 23.35
N ASN A 504 -3.37 -8.63 24.28
CA ASN A 504 -3.06 -7.22 24.55
C ASN A 504 -1.96 -6.97 25.60
N GLN A 505 -1.19 -8.00 25.97
CA GLN A 505 -0.20 -7.99 27.08
C GLN A 505 0.57 -6.66 27.24
N GLN A 506 1.32 -6.22 26.22
CA GLN A 506 2.27 -5.13 26.37
C GLN A 506 1.61 -3.76 26.62
N LYS A 507 0.59 -3.37 25.84
CA LYS A 507 -0.09 -2.08 26.03
C LYS A 507 -0.82 -2.01 27.38
N PHE A 508 -1.34 -3.13 27.86
CA PHE A 508 -1.94 -3.24 29.19
C PHE A 508 -0.88 -3.12 30.29
N ARG A 509 0.25 -3.85 30.17
CA ARG A 509 1.41 -3.76 31.08
C ARG A 509 2.00 -2.36 31.12
N GLU A 510 2.21 -1.68 29.99
CA GLU A 510 2.68 -0.28 29.97
C GLU A 510 1.72 0.69 30.69
N LYS A 511 0.41 0.52 30.48
CA LYS A 511 -0.63 1.36 31.10
C LYS A 511 -0.72 1.14 32.61
N ILE A 512 -0.48 -0.08 33.08
CA ILE A 512 -0.31 -0.40 34.50
C ILE A 512 1.01 0.16 35.03
N HIS A 513 2.13 -0.06 34.34
CA HIS A 513 3.46 0.39 34.75
C HIS A 513 3.53 1.93 34.90
N ARG A 514 2.95 2.69 33.96
CA ARG A 514 2.81 4.15 34.09
C ARG A 514 1.98 4.57 35.32
N LYS A 515 0.96 3.79 35.71
CA LYS A 515 0.17 4.05 36.93
C LYS A 515 0.90 3.64 38.20
N ILE A 516 1.63 2.52 38.19
CA ILE A 516 2.47 2.07 39.31
C ILE A 516 3.56 3.10 39.59
N LYS A 517 4.18 3.68 38.55
CA LYS A 517 5.18 4.76 38.69
C LYS A 517 4.63 6.05 39.32
N TYR A 518 3.31 6.26 39.33
CA TYR A 518 2.67 7.33 40.11
C TYR A 518 2.45 6.96 41.59
N PHE A 519 2.49 5.68 41.97
CA PHE A 519 2.47 5.24 43.37
C PHE A 519 3.86 5.28 44.03
N ASP A 520 4.95 5.31 43.26
CA ASP A 520 6.31 5.50 43.80
C ASP A 520 6.49 6.86 44.50
N HIS A 521 5.66 7.86 44.18
CA HIS A 521 5.59 9.14 44.89
C HIS A 521 4.74 9.11 46.19
N SER A 522 4.26 7.94 46.62
CA SER A 522 3.58 7.79 47.91
C SER A 522 4.59 7.61 49.05
N LYS A 523 4.34 8.24 50.21
CA LYS A 523 5.21 8.17 51.41
C LYS A 523 5.19 6.81 52.13
N SER A 524 4.95 5.70 51.43
CA SER A 524 4.86 4.36 52.00
C SER A 524 5.95 3.47 51.41
N GLU A 525 7.08 3.41 52.11
CA GLU A 525 8.26 2.62 51.73
C GLU A 525 7.94 1.13 51.53
N ALA A 526 7.03 0.59 52.35
CA ALA A 526 6.52 -0.78 52.20
C ALA A 526 5.73 -1.00 50.90
N LEU A 527 5.11 0.04 50.32
CA LEU A 527 4.45 -0.07 49.02
C LEU A 527 5.48 -0.09 47.87
N GLN A 528 6.49 0.77 47.94
CA GLN A 528 7.60 0.83 46.98
C GLN A 528 8.38 -0.49 46.91
N LYS A 529 8.82 -1.04 48.06
CA LYS A 529 9.59 -2.28 48.12
C LYS A 529 8.83 -3.49 47.52
N ASN A 530 7.53 -3.60 47.78
CA ASN A 530 6.72 -4.68 47.20
C ASN A 530 6.41 -4.47 45.71
N VAL A 531 6.35 -3.22 45.23
CA VAL A 531 6.28 -2.91 43.78
C VAL A 531 7.57 -3.33 43.07
N GLN A 532 8.73 -3.06 43.66
CA GLN A 532 10.04 -3.49 43.13
C GLN A 532 10.19 -5.02 43.12
N TYR A 533 9.70 -5.73 44.15
CA TYR A 533 9.76 -7.20 44.19
C TYR A 533 9.03 -7.85 42.99
N LEU A 534 7.86 -7.35 42.61
CA LEU A 534 7.11 -7.82 41.44
C LEU A 534 7.83 -7.55 40.11
N TYR A 535 8.70 -6.54 40.05
CA TYR A 535 9.52 -6.24 38.87
C TYR A 535 10.58 -7.33 38.65
N TYR A 536 11.34 -7.68 39.69
CA TYR A 536 12.49 -8.58 39.57
C TYR A 536 12.13 -10.05 39.32
N MET A 537 11.04 -10.55 39.91
CA MET A 537 10.60 -11.95 39.67
C MET A 537 10.28 -12.21 38.18
N GLN A 538 9.81 -11.18 37.45
CA GLN A 538 9.38 -11.31 36.06
C GLN A 538 10.55 -11.53 35.07
N GLU A 539 11.74 -10.99 35.35
CA GLU A 539 12.91 -11.18 34.47
C GLU A 539 13.51 -12.59 34.62
N PHE A 540 13.45 -13.15 35.83
CA PHE A 540 14.02 -14.46 36.16
C PHE A 540 13.31 -15.61 35.42
N GLU A 541 11.97 -15.63 35.38
CA GLU A 541 11.22 -16.68 34.69
C GLU A 541 11.48 -16.70 33.16
N GLN A 542 11.65 -15.53 32.54
CA GLN A 542 11.96 -15.44 31.10
C GLN A 542 13.35 -15.99 30.77
N ALA A 543 14.33 -15.85 31.67
CA ALA A 543 15.66 -16.43 31.50
C ALA A 543 15.64 -17.97 31.56
N VAL A 544 14.90 -18.56 32.51
CA VAL A 544 14.82 -20.03 32.67
C VAL A 544 14.12 -20.70 31.49
N ILE A 545 13.02 -20.12 30.99
CA ILE A 545 12.23 -20.71 29.88
C ILE A 545 12.99 -20.71 28.54
N THR A 546 13.94 -19.79 28.33
CA THR A 546 14.63 -19.65 27.03
C THR A 546 15.79 -20.62 26.82
N GLN A 547 16.30 -21.29 27.85
CA GLN A 547 17.44 -22.20 27.73
C GLN A 547 17.08 -23.62 27.23
N THR A 548 15.89 -24.13 27.52
CA THR A 548 15.55 -25.57 27.36
C THR A 548 14.91 -25.96 26.01
N GLN A 549 14.46 -25.01 25.19
CA GLN A 549 13.75 -25.29 23.93
C GLN A 549 14.69 -25.67 22.77
N LYS A 550 14.27 -26.63 21.92
CA LYS A 550 15.06 -27.08 20.76
C LYS A 550 15.07 -26.02 19.65
N PHE A 551 16.12 -26.02 18.83
CA PHE A 551 16.25 -25.10 17.69
C PHE A 551 15.06 -25.16 16.72
N SER A 552 14.44 -26.33 16.53
CA SER A 552 13.20 -26.52 15.78
C SER A 552 12.08 -25.59 16.23
N ASP A 553 11.96 -25.39 17.54
CA ASP A 553 10.83 -24.76 18.20
C ASP A 553 11.04 -23.24 18.20
N LYS A 554 12.29 -22.80 18.43
CA LYS A 554 12.72 -21.40 18.29
C LYS A 554 12.53 -20.89 16.84
N ILE A 555 12.81 -21.71 15.83
CA ILE A 555 12.48 -21.42 14.41
C ILE A 555 10.95 -21.33 14.19
N LEU A 556 10.18 -22.17 14.89
CA LEU A 556 8.71 -22.18 14.77
C LEU A 556 8.11 -20.90 15.38
N ILE A 557 8.66 -20.44 16.51
CA ILE A 557 8.35 -19.15 17.15
C ILE A 557 8.65 -17.99 16.20
N ILE A 558 9.87 -17.92 15.63
CA ILE A 558 10.24 -16.89 14.63
C ILE A 558 9.26 -16.87 13.44
N LYS A 559 8.92 -18.04 12.90
CA LYS A 559 7.92 -18.18 11.82
C LYS A 559 6.51 -17.77 12.26
N SER A 560 6.18 -17.87 13.55
CA SER A 560 4.91 -17.36 14.09
C SER A 560 4.93 -15.84 14.16
N LEU A 561 6.00 -15.25 14.72
CA LEU A 561 6.18 -13.80 14.85
C LEU A 561 6.09 -13.09 13.49
N ILE A 562 6.81 -13.57 12.48
CA ILE A 562 6.73 -13.05 11.09
C ILE A 562 5.31 -13.18 10.55
N LYS A 563 4.66 -14.33 10.74
CA LYS A 563 3.26 -14.58 10.31
C LYS A 563 2.22 -13.72 11.04
N GLN A 564 2.60 -13.12 12.18
CA GLN A 564 1.79 -12.22 12.99
C GLN A 564 2.12 -10.74 12.75
N GLY A 565 3.17 -10.41 11.97
CA GLY A 565 3.65 -9.04 11.75
C GLY A 565 4.52 -8.47 12.88
N PHE A 566 5.08 -9.34 13.73
CA PHE A 566 6.01 -8.97 14.80
C PHE A 566 7.47 -9.06 14.33
N ASP A 567 7.77 -8.51 13.15
CA ASP A 567 9.04 -8.73 12.45
C ASP A 567 10.26 -8.21 13.23
N GLN A 568 10.15 -7.09 13.96
CA GLN A 568 11.23 -6.62 14.85
C GLN A 568 11.55 -7.64 15.96
N GLN A 569 10.53 -8.30 16.52
CA GLN A 569 10.73 -9.35 17.53
C GLN A 569 11.25 -10.64 16.88
N ALA A 570 10.89 -10.91 15.62
CA ALA A 570 11.50 -11.99 14.85
C ALA A 570 13.00 -11.72 14.59
N ASP A 571 13.38 -10.50 14.22
CA ASP A 571 14.76 -10.05 14.00
C ASP A 571 15.65 -10.34 15.22
N ILE A 572 15.22 -9.88 16.40
CA ILE A 572 15.93 -10.09 17.68
C ILE A 572 16.10 -11.59 17.97
N ASN A 573 15.10 -12.42 17.67
CA ASN A 573 15.18 -13.86 17.87
C ASN A 573 16.04 -14.58 16.80
N ILE A 574 16.09 -14.06 15.57
CA ILE A 574 16.98 -14.55 14.51
C ILE A 574 18.43 -14.25 14.87
N ALA A 575 18.76 -13.00 15.25
CA ALA A 575 20.09 -12.61 15.71
C ALA A 575 20.54 -13.43 16.93
N LYS A 576 19.67 -13.62 17.92
CA LYS A 576 19.94 -14.51 19.07
C LYS A 576 20.21 -15.96 18.64
N LEU A 577 19.53 -16.49 17.62
CA LEU A 577 19.81 -17.84 17.11
C LEU A 577 21.11 -17.92 16.31
N GLN A 578 21.48 -16.89 15.54
CA GLN A 578 22.73 -16.83 14.79
C GLN A 578 23.93 -16.85 15.76
N LEU A 579 23.93 -15.95 16.76
CA LEU A 579 24.95 -15.89 17.81
C LEU A 579 25.10 -17.23 18.57
N ASN A 580 23.98 -17.92 18.85
CA ASN A 580 24.02 -19.24 19.49
C ASN A 580 24.65 -20.34 18.61
N LEU A 581 24.61 -20.21 17.28
CA LEU A 581 25.23 -21.18 16.36
C LEU A 581 26.72 -20.92 16.16
N GLU A 582 27.11 -19.64 16.17
CA GLU A 582 28.49 -19.17 16.18
C GLU A 582 29.21 -19.63 17.47
N ILE A 583 28.60 -19.37 18.64
CA ILE A 583 29.15 -19.79 19.95
C ILE A 583 29.27 -21.32 20.05
N GLN A 584 28.32 -22.09 19.51
CA GLN A 584 28.41 -23.56 19.49
C GLN A 584 29.39 -24.10 18.43
N ASN A 585 29.99 -23.23 17.62
CA ASN A 585 30.91 -23.55 16.52
C ASN A 585 30.32 -24.57 15.52
N ARG A 586 29.00 -24.58 15.35
CA ARG A 586 28.24 -25.60 14.58
C ARG A 586 28.15 -25.27 13.10
N GLN A 587 29.30 -25.03 12.46
CA GLN A 587 29.39 -24.86 11.00
C GLN A 587 28.75 -26.02 10.21
N LYS A 588 28.71 -27.23 10.79
CA LYS A 588 28.07 -28.43 10.23
C LYS A 588 26.56 -28.30 10.02
N ASP A 589 25.86 -27.42 10.74
CA ASP A 589 24.39 -27.26 10.65
C ASP A 589 24.01 -26.23 9.56
N PHE A 590 24.61 -26.34 8.38
CA PHE A 590 24.46 -25.40 7.26
C PHE A 590 22.98 -25.16 6.90
N GLN A 591 22.15 -26.21 6.93
CA GLN A 591 20.73 -26.06 6.65
C GLN A 591 20.00 -25.15 7.65
N LEU A 592 20.47 -25.07 8.90
CA LEU A 592 19.90 -24.20 9.92
C LEU A 592 20.35 -22.75 9.70
N ALA A 593 21.64 -22.52 9.46
CA ALA A 593 22.16 -21.20 9.11
C ALA A 593 21.45 -20.62 7.86
N LEU A 594 21.27 -21.45 6.83
CA LEU A 594 20.56 -21.11 5.60
C LEU A 594 19.06 -20.80 5.83
N LYS A 595 18.39 -21.56 6.72
CA LYS A 595 17.00 -21.26 7.14
C LYS A 595 16.92 -19.92 7.89
N LEU A 596 17.94 -19.55 8.67
CA LEU A 596 17.99 -18.26 9.36
C LEU A 596 18.27 -17.11 8.39
N LYS A 597 19.17 -17.25 7.42
CA LYS A 597 19.35 -16.26 6.34
C LYS A 597 18.06 -15.99 5.56
N ILE A 598 17.27 -17.02 5.22
CA ILE A 598 15.93 -16.86 4.64
C ILE A 598 15.01 -16.02 5.53
N LEU A 599 14.93 -16.35 6.83
CA LEU A 599 14.01 -15.68 7.76
C LEU A 599 14.45 -14.23 8.02
N LYS A 600 15.76 -13.98 8.03
CA LYS A 600 16.38 -12.65 8.14
C LYS A 600 15.99 -11.77 6.94
N LEU A 601 16.22 -12.24 5.71
CA LEU A 601 15.85 -11.53 4.48
C LEU A 601 14.34 -11.17 4.45
N ILE A 602 13.46 -12.11 4.81
CA ILE A 602 12.01 -11.84 4.90
C ILE A 602 11.70 -10.75 5.93
N VAL A 603 12.36 -10.78 7.11
CA VAL A 603 12.19 -9.78 8.17
C VAL A 603 12.71 -8.41 7.75
N ASP A 604 13.85 -8.32 7.09
CA ASP A 604 14.43 -7.05 6.64
C ASP A 604 13.60 -6.38 5.53
N ILE A 605 12.99 -7.17 4.64
CA ILE A 605 12.03 -6.70 3.62
C ILE A 605 10.70 -6.23 4.26
N ASN A 606 10.23 -6.93 5.30
CA ASN A 606 9.02 -6.58 6.05
C ASN A 606 9.20 -5.29 6.89
N ILE A 607 10.35 -5.15 7.57
CA ILE A 607 10.73 -3.94 8.34
C ILE A 607 11.06 -2.76 7.41
N GLN A 608 11.20 -2.98 6.10
CA GLN A 608 11.59 -1.97 5.11
C GLN A 608 13.04 -1.48 5.26
N ARG A 609 13.93 -2.33 5.81
CA ARG A 609 15.38 -2.11 5.70
C ARG A 609 15.85 -2.30 4.26
N ILE A 610 15.29 -3.32 3.60
CA ILE A 610 15.47 -3.58 2.17
C ILE A 610 14.19 -3.10 1.46
N GLN A 611 14.35 -2.22 0.47
CA GLN A 611 13.23 -1.63 -0.28
C GLN A 611 13.41 -1.73 -1.80
N ASP A 612 14.65 -1.62 -2.27
CA ASP A 612 15.04 -1.86 -3.66
C ASP A 612 14.75 -3.31 -4.07
N GLN A 613 14.18 -3.52 -5.26
CA GLN A 613 13.96 -4.87 -5.80
C GLN A 613 15.28 -5.51 -6.23
N ASP A 614 16.24 -4.74 -6.73
CA ASP A 614 17.54 -5.25 -7.17
C ASP A 614 18.42 -5.67 -5.99
N GLU A 615 18.29 -5.03 -4.81
CA GLU A 615 18.88 -5.47 -3.54
C GLU A 615 18.31 -6.83 -3.10
N ILE A 616 16.99 -7.02 -3.21
CA ILE A 616 16.37 -8.31 -2.91
C ILE A 616 16.83 -9.38 -3.91
N ILE A 617 16.87 -9.06 -5.21
CA ILE A 617 17.36 -9.96 -6.25
C ILE A 617 18.81 -10.34 -5.98
N ARG A 618 19.71 -9.36 -5.74
CA ARG A 618 21.12 -9.60 -5.35
C ARG A 618 21.23 -10.52 -4.15
N HIS A 619 20.43 -10.32 -3.10
CA HIS A 619 20.41 -11.22 -1.94
C HIS A 619 19.92 -12.65 -2.26
N ILE A 620 18.93 -12.80 -3.15
CA ILE A 620 18.47 -14.14 -3.59
C ILE A 620 19.51 -14.79 -4.52
N GLU A 621 20.23 -14.03 -5.34
CA GLU A 621 21.31 -14.52 -6.18
C GLU A 621 22.52 -14.99 -5.36
N ASP A 622 22.96 -14.23 -4.36
CA ASP A 622 24.03 -14.66 -3.46
C ASP A 622 23.62 -15.88 -2.63
N PHE A 623 22.34 -15.98 -2.29
CA PHE A 623 21.76 -17.17 -1.68
C PHE A 623 21.73 -18.37 -2.64
N ARG A 624 21.48 -18.15 -3.94
CA ARG A 624 21.58 -19.17 -5.01
C ARG A 624 23.02 -19.62 -5.22
N LYS A 625 24.00 -18.70 -5.24
CA LYS A 625 25.46 -18.98 -5.30
C LYS A 625 25.88 -19.82 -4.09
N GLN A 626 25.44 -19.46 -2.87
CA GLN A 626 25.71 -20.24 -1.65
C GLN A 626 25.10 -21.65 -1.69
N ILE A 627 23.91 -21.83 -2.29
CA ILE A 627 23.32 -23.16 -2.54
C ILE A 627 24.15 -23.95 -3.57
N GLN A 628 24.63 -23.31 -4.64
CA GLN A 628 25.47 -23.95 -5.66
C GLN A 628 26.81 -24.42 -5.07
N GLN A 629 27.52 -23.55 -4.35
CA GLN A 629 28.75 -23.90 -3.61
C GLN A 629 28.52 -25.05 -2.63
N TYR A 630 27.48 -24.98 -1.80
CA TYR A 630 27.14 -26.07 -0.89
C TYR A 630 26.82 -27.37 -1.65
N SER A 631 26.19 -27.31 -2.82
CA SER A 631 25.87 -28.50 -3.62
C SER A 631 27.08 -29.17 -4.27
N GLN A 632 28.19 -28.45 -4.44
CA GLN A 632 29.48 -29.02 -4.85
C GLN A 632 30.17 -29.75 -3.68
N ILE A 633 30.06 -29.20 -2.46
CA ILE A 633 30.64 -29.76 -1.24
C ILE A 633 29.81 -30.95 -0.72
N SER A 634 28.48 -30.89 -0.84
CA SER A 634 27.57 -31.91 -0.32
C SER A 634 27.40 -33.07 -1.30
N GLN A 635 28.03 -34.21 -1.02
CA GLN A 635 27.80 -35.47 -1.75
C GLN A 635 26.32 -35.92 -1.73
N SER A 636 25.50 -35.38 -0.82
CA SER A 636 24.06 -35.60 -0.75
C SER A 636 23.28 -34.90 -1.87
N LYS A 637 23.09 -35.62 -2.99
CA LYS A 637 22.15 -35.25 -4.07
C LYS A 637 20.70 -35.02 -3.57
N TYR A 638 20.34 -35.54 -2.39
CA TYR A 638 19.02 -35.34 -1.78
C TYR A 638 18.86 -33.96 -1.11
N ASP A 639 19.91 -33.46 -0.46
CA ASP A 639 19.85 -32.16 0.21
C ASP A 639 19.82 -31.02 -0.80
N ASN A 640 20.65 -31.07 -1.84
CA ASN A 640 20.59 -30.12 -2.97
C ASN A 640 19.15 -29.98 -3.51
N GLN A 641 18.47 -31.09 -3.85
CA GLN A 641 17.08 -31.02 -4.34
C GLN A 641 16.08 -30.45 -3.32
N ASN A 642 16.30 -30.62 -2.01
CA ASN A 642 15.47 -29.94 -1.01
C ASN A 642 15.83 -28.45 -0.87
N LEU A 643 17.07 -28.04 -1.12
CA LEU A 643 17.48 -26.63 -1.16
C LEU A 643 16.85 -25.89 -2.36
N GLN A 644 16.89 -26.47 -3.56
CA GLN A 644 16.20 -25.91 -4.73
C GLN A 644 14.69 -25.73 -4.46
N VAL A 645 14.05 -26.70 -3.76
CA VAL A 645 12.67 -26.57 -3.29
C VAL A 645 12.45 -25.43 -2.30
N GLN A 646 13.42 -25.07 -1.44
CA GLN A 646 13.27 -23.89 -0.58
C GLN A 646 13.53 -22.59 -1.34
N LEU A 647 14.44 -22.57 -2.32
CA LEU A 647 14.69 -21.42 -3.19
C LEU A 647 13.45 -21.08 -4.05
N ALA A 648 12.82 -22.08 -4.67
CA ALA A 648 11.51 -21.93 -5.33
C ALA A 648 10.44 -21.32 -4.41
N ARG A 649 10.43 -21.69 -3.12
CA ARG A 649 9.53 -21.10 -2.10
C ARG A 649 9.95 -19.72 -1.65
N LEU A 650 11.22 -19.36 -1.75
CA LEU A 650 11.72 -18.04 -1.39
C LEU A 650 11.22 -17.02 -2.40
N TYR A 651 11.51 -17.23 -3.70
CA TYR A 651 10.96 -16.43 -4.80
C TYR A 651 9.43 -16.28 -4.68
N TYR A 652 8.69 -17.39 -4.57
CA TYR A 652 7.23 -17.37 -4.40
C TYR A 652 6.73 -16.60 -3.16
N ARG A 653 7.48 -16.60 -2.06
CA ARG A 653 7.09 -15.91 -0.80
C ARG A 653 7.47 -14.43 -0.77
N LEU A 654 8.51 -14.07 -1.49
CA LEU A 654 8.94 -12.70 -1.73
C LEU A 654 8.23 -12.10 -2.96
N GLU A 655 7.27 -12.83 -3.54
CA GLU A 655 6.36 -12.41 -4.60
C GLU A 655 7.01 -12.16 -5.97
N PHE A 656 8.29 -12.56 -6.10
CA PHE A 656 9.03 -12.81 -7.34
C PHE A 656 8.45 -14.04 -8.06
N TYR A 657 7.26 -13.87 -8.62
CA TYR A 657 6.52 -14.98 -9.22
C TYR A 657 7.09 -15.41 -10.58
N GLN A 658 7.58 -14.49 -11.43
CA GLN A 658 8.10 -14.88 -12.76
C GLN A 658 9.43 -15.65 -12.62
N GLU A 659 10.31 -15.18 -11.74
CA GLU A 659 11.54 -15.84 -11.33
C GLU A 659 11.26 -17.20 -10.69
N SER A 660 10.22 -17.30 -9.85
CA SER A 660 9.75 -18.58 -9.31
C SER A 660 9.27 -19.53 -10.41
N TYR A 661 8.61 -19.03 -11.45
CA TYR A 661 8.07 -19.80 -12.56
C TYR A 661 9.21 -20.36 -13.43
N ASP A 662 10.11 -19.50 -13.89
CA ASP A 662 11.24 -19.85 -14.75
C ASP A 662 12.25 -20.75 -14.02
N PHE A 663 12.53 -20.46 -12.74
CA PHE A 663 13.36 -21.33 -11.91
C PHE A 663 12.76 -22.74 -11.79
N ILE A 664 11.45 -22.86 -11.55
CA ILE A 664 10.83 -24.18 -11.40
C ILE A 664 10.73 -24.93 -12.73
N LEU A 665 10.43 -24.26 -13.85
CA LEU A 665 10.47 -24.90 -15.18
C LEU A 665 11.84 -25.53 -15.46
N ASN A 666 12.91 -24.77 -15.25
CA ASN A 666 14.28 -25.24 -15.40
C ASN A 666 14.60 -26.42 -14.46
N GLN A 667 14.08 -26.42 -13.22
CA GLN A 667 14.27 -27.55 -12.30
C GLN A 667 13.42 -28.78 -12.65
N LEU A 668 12.22 -28.61 -13.21
CA LEU A 668 11.32 -29.71 -13.62
C LEU A 668 11.82 -30.46 -14.85
N ALA A 669 12.55 -29.80 -15.74
CA ALA A 669 13.26 -30.45 -16.86
C ALA A 669 14.35 -31.44 -16.38
N THR A 670 14.92 -31.24 -15.18
CA THR A 670 15.94 -32.14 -14.63
C THR A 670 15.32 -33.37 -13.93
N LYS A 671 15.97 -34.53 -14.07
CA LYS A 671 15.58 -35.80 -13.41
C LYS A 671 15.70 -35.70 -11.88
N THR A 672 14.64 -35.20 -11.25
CA THR A 672 14.52 -34.91 -9.82
C THR A 672 13.75 -36.01 -9.08
N LYS A 673 14.11 -36.30 -7.83
CA LYS A 673 13.41 -37.33 -7.03
C LYS A 673 11.93 -36.93 -6.85
N SER A 674 11.02 -37.91 -6.97
CA SER A 674 9.56 -37.73 -6.93
C SER A 674 9.10 -36.76 -5.82
N ASN A 675 9.48 -37.00 -4.57
CA ASN A 675 9.11 -36.16 -3.41
C ASN A 675 9.58 -34.68 -3.54
N CYS A 676 10.63 -34.38 -4.29
CA CYS A 676 11.04 -33.01 -4.60
C CYS A 676 10.30 -32.45 -5.82
N ARG A 677 10.11 -33.24 -6.89
CA ARG A 677 9.29 -32.90 -8.08
C ARG A 677 7.87 -32.46 -7.66
N ILE A 678 7.19 -33.21 -6.80
CA ILE A 678 5.87 -32.82 -6.22
C ILE A 678 5.93 -31.47 -5.50
N LYS A 679 6.95 -31.26 -4.65
CA LYS A 679 7.08 -30.02 -3.87
C LYS A 679 7.26 -28.82 -4.79
N MET A 680 7.95 -28.99 -5.93
CA MET A 680 8.14 -27.97 -6.95
C MET A 680 6.88 -27.74 -7.79
N LEU A 681 6.24 -28.78 -8.31
CA LEU A 681 4.94 -28.69 -9.00
C LEU A 681 3.90 -27.93 -8.15
N ARG A 682 3.82 -28.21 -6.85
CA ARG A 682 2.90 -27.53 -5.92
C ARG A 682 3.27 -26.09 -5.55
N ILE A 683 4.45 -25.61 -5.97
CA ILE A 683 4.79 -24.19 -5.97
C ILE A 683 4.47 -23.63 -7.34
N PHE A 684 4.95 -24.26 -8.42
CA PHE A 684 4.69 -23.90 -9.82
C PHE A 684 3.21 -23.63 -10.10
N ILE A 685 2.33 -24.58 -9.76
CA ILE A 685 0.87 -24.47 -9.88
C ILE A 685 0.34 -23.20 -9.18
N LYS A 686 0.90 -22.82 -8.03
CA LYS A 686 0.52 -21.56 -7.35
C LYS A 686 1.08 -20.35 -8.07
N THR A 687 2.35 -20.39 -8.44
CA THR A 687 3.01 -19.33 -9.19
C THR A 687 2.24 -19.00 -10.47
N CYS A 688 1.78 -20.02 -11.20
CA CYS A 688 0.89 -19.89 -12.35
C CYS A 688 -0.45 -19.20 -12.00
N ILE A 689 -1.09 -19.55 -10.87
CA ILE A 689 -2.31 -18.87 -10.38
C ILE A 689 -2.07 -17.38 -10.10
N HIS A 690 -0.90 -17.01 -9.56
CA HIS A 690 -0.56 -15.61 -9.28
C HIS A 690 -0.19 -14.82 -10.55
N LEU A 691 0.53 -15.45 -11.50
CA LEU A 691 0.85 -14.89 -12.82
C LEU A 691 -0.34 -14.91 -13.81
N ARG A 692 -1.40 -15.66 -13.51
CA ARG A 692 -2.51 -16.01 -14.42
C ARG A 692 -2.10 -16.77 -15.69
N LYS A 693 -0.94 -17.45 -15.67
CA LYS A 693 -0.46 -18.32 -16.77
C LYS A 693 -1.18 -19.67 -16.71
N PHE A 694 -2.31 -19.76 -17.40
CA PHE A 694 -3.23 -20.90 -17.32
C PHE A 694 -3.15 -21.91 -18.48
N ASP A 695 -2.41 -21.58 -19.54
CA ASP A 695 -2.35 -22.37 -20.77
C ASP A 695 -0.91 -22.78 -21.12
N GLU A 696 0.07 -21.93 -20.81
CA GLU A 696 1.49 -22.31 -20.84
C GLU A 696 1.75 -23.58 -20.02
N LYS A 697 2.31 -24.61 -20.68
CA LYS A 697 2.85 -25.84 -20.07
C LYS A 697 1.85 -26.65 -19.23
N MET A 698 0.56 -26.59 -19.55
CA MET A 698 -0.44 -27.50 -18.96
C MET A 698 -0.09 -28.99 -19.15
N GLU A 699 0.51 -29.35 -20.29
CA GLU A 699 1.02 -30.69 -20.56
C GLU A 699 2.03 -31.16 -19.50
N LEU A 700 3.01 -30.33 -19.12
CA LEU A 700 3.98 -30.65 -18.07
C LEU A 700 3.32 -30.84 -16.70
N ILE A 701 2.18 -30.19 -16.45
CA ILE A 701 1.42 -30.37 -15.21
C ILE A 701 0.67 -31.71 -15.23
N SER A 702 0.09 -32.10 -16.36
CA SER A 702 -0.62 -33.38 -16.53
C SER A 702 0.34 -34.58 -16.60
N GLU A 703 1.34 -34.54 -17.47
CA GLU A 703 2.40 -35.55 -17.61
C GLU A 703 3.06 -35.83 -16.26
N ALA A 704 3.47 -34.76 -15.55
CA ALA A 704 4.08 -34.90 -14.23
C ALA A 704 3.07 -35.18 -13.11
N TYR A 705 1.75 -35.17 -13.34
CA TYR A 705 0.75 -35.72 -12.42
C TYR A 705 0.57 -37.23 -12.64
N GLU A 706 0.60 -37.69 -13.90
CA GLU A 706 0.43 -39.08 -14.30
C GLU A 706 1.65 -39.94 -13.97
N GLN A 707 2.86 -39.49 -14.34
CA GLN A 707 4.14 -40.09 -13.91
C GLN A 707 4.29 -40.21 -12.38
N LEU A 708 3.48 -39.45 -11.64
CA LEU A 708 3.48 -39.36 -10.20
C LEU A 708 2.28 -40.07 -9.56
N GLN A 709 1.46 -40.80 -10.32
CA GLN A 709 0.41 -41.65 -9.75
C GLN A 709 0.96 -42.85 -8.99
N GLU A 710 2.07 -43.45 -9.42
CA GLU A 710 2.50 -44.74 -8.85
C GLU A 710 3.36 -44.53 -7.58
N ASP A 711 4.44 -43.77 -7.68
CA ASP A 711 5.47 -43.56 -6.65
C ASP A 711 5.05 -42.75 -5.40
N ILE A 712 3.79 -42.32 -5.26
CA ILE A 712 3.39 -41.31 -4.28
C ILE A 712 2.51 -41.84 -3.14
N GLY A 713 3.06 -41.72 -1.92
CA GLY A 713 2.29 -41.84 -0.67
C GLY A 713 1.14 -40.81 -0.57
N VAL A 714 -0.06 -41.32 -0.28
CA VAL A 714 -1.39 -40.68 -0.43
C VAL A 714 -1.48 -39.22 0.01
N TYR A 715 -0.79 -38.81 1.09
CA TYR A 715 -0.79 -37.44 1.61
C TYR A 715 -0.30 -36.39 0.61
N GLN A 716 0.63 -36.78 -0.26
CA GLN A 716 1.13 -35.92 -1.32
C GLN A 716 0.20 -35.93 -2.55
N LYS A 717 -0.48 -37.06 -2.85
CA LYS A 717 -1.55 -37.11 -3.88
C LYS A 717 -2.71 -36.17 -3.54
N TYR A 718 -3.22 -36.25 -2.30
CA TYR A 718 -4.18 -35.30 -1.73
C TYR A 718 -3.72 -33.85 -1.93
N LYS A 719 -2.49 -33.56 -1.51
CA LYS A 719 -1.90 -32.22 -1.56
C LYS A 719 -1.67 -31.68 -2.97
N LEU A 720 -1.43 -32.55 -3.96
CA LEU A 720 -1.24 -32.20 -5.37
C LEU A 720 -2.60 -31.99 -6.05
N SER A 721 -3.55 -32.90 -5.84
CA SER A 721 -4.93 -32.77 -6.35
C SER A 721 -5.61 -31.51 -5.78
N MET A 722 -5.39 -31.18 -4.50
CA MET A 722 -5.79 -29.89 -3.91
C MET A 722 -5.13 -28.67 -4.58
N ALA A 723 -3.90 -28.78 -5.09
CA ALA A 723 -3.27 -27.69 -5.82
C ALA A 723 -3.89 -27.52 -7.22
N LEU A 724 -4.09 -28.63 -7.93
CA LEU A 724 -4.75 -28.67 -9.24
C LEU A 724 -6.19 -28.17 -9.19
N GLY A 725 -6.99 -28.59 -8.21
CA GLY A 725 -8.35 -28.08 -8.05
C GLY A 725 -8.39 -26.56 -7.85
N ASN A 726 -7.46 -26.00 -7.06
CA ASN A 726 -7.34 -24.53 -6.92
C ASN A 726 -6.86 -23.83 -8.20
N TYR A 727 -6.11 -24.53 -9.06
CA TYR A 727 -5.65 -24.01 -10.35
C TYR A 727 -6.76 -23.99 -11.39
N TYR A 728 -7.47 -25.10 -11.59
CA TYR A 728 -8.61 -25.16 -12.50
C TYR A 728 -9.72 -24.19 -12.07
N LEU A 729 -9.93 -24.03 -10.74
CA LEU A 729 -10.84 -23.03 -10.18
C LEU A 729 -10.43 -21.59 -10.55
N ALA A 730 -9.13 -21.29 -10.58
CA ALA A 730 -8.60 -19.98 -10.97
C ALA A 730 -8.62 -19.77 -12.50
N LYS A 731 -8.43 -20.84 -13.29
CA LYS A 731 -8.62 -20.90 -14.76
C LYS A 731 -10.10 -20.76 -15.18
N LYS A 732 -11.05 -20.84 -14.23
CA LYS A 732 -12.50 -20.98 -14.43
C LYS A 732 -12.96 -22.32 -15.04
N SER A 733 -12.10 -23.33 -15.09
CA SER A 733 -12.47 -24.69 -15.50
C SER A 733 -13.11 -25.43 -14.32
N TYR A 734 -14.36 -25.07 -13.98
CA TYR A 734 -14.97 -25.48 -12.72
C TYR A 734 -15.20 -26.99 -12.61
N LEU A 735 -15.50 -27.69 -13.71
CA LEU A 735 -15.66 -29.14 -13.74
C LEU A 735 -14.34 -29.87 -13.46
N GLN A 736 -13.23 -29.42 -14.07
CA GLN A 736 -11.89 -29.96 -13.78
C GLN A 736 -11.46 -29.61 -12.34
N ALA A 737 -11.94 -28.50 -11.78
CA ALA A 737 -11.72 -28.16 -10.38
C ALA A 737 -12.44 -29.14 -9.43
N GLN A 738 -13.73 -29.43 -9.67
CA GLN A 738 -14.52 -30.42 -8.91
C GLN A 738 -13.83 -31.78 -8.95
N ILE A 739 -13.55 -32.33 -10.14
CA ILE A 739 -12.87 -33.63 -10.33
C ILE A 739 -11.56 -33.73 -9.54
N MET A 740 -10.77 -32.66 -9.45
CA MET A 740 -9.52 -32.64 -8.70
C MET A 740 -9.71 -32.47 -7.18
N PHE A 741 -10.79 -31.83 -6.74
CA PHE A 741 -11.21 -31.82 -5.33
C PHE A 741 -11.83 -33.16 -4.91
N ASP A 742 -12.54 -33.88 -5.78
CA ASP A 742 -13.06 -35.23 -5.49
C ASP A 742 -11.94 -36.25 -5.37
N LYS A 743 -10.96 -36.21 -6.28
CA LYS A 743 -9.71 -36.98 -6.13
C LYS A 743 -9.02 -36.65 -4.80
N ALA A 744 -9.00 -35.38 -4.39
CA ALA A 744 -8.50 -35.02 -3.06
C ALA A 744 -9.37 -35.59 -1.91
N ASN A 745 -10.70 -35.64 -2.05
CA ASN A 745 -11.63 -36.20 -1.07
C ASN A 745 -11.38 -37.70 -0.85
N ILE A 746 -11.24 -38.46 -1.93
CA ILE A 746 -10.87 -39.88 -1.91
C ILE A 746 -9.55 -40.08 -1.16
N TYR A 747 -8.49 -39.35 -1.55
CA TYR A 747 -7.18 -39.45 -0.87
C TYR A 747 -7.24 -39.02 0.59
N GLN A 748 -8.05 -38.02 0.94
CA GLN A 748 -8.25 -37.57 2.32
C GLN A 748 -8.93 -38.65 3.17
N ASN A 749 -9.97 -39.31 2.67
CA ASN A 749 -10.69 -40.34 3.40
C ASN A 749 -9.78 -41.53 3.74
N ILE A 750 -8.96 -41.97 2.77
CA ILE A 750 -7.92 -43.01 2.94
C ILE A 750 -6.88 -42.63 4.01
N LEU A 751 -6.53 -41.34 4.15
CA LEU A 751 -5.46 -40.88 5.04
C LEU A 751 -5.83 -40.79 6.51
N PHE A 752 -7.09 -40.49 6.81
CA PHE A 752 -7.44 -39.92 8.11
C PHE A 752 -8.56 -40.64 8.86
N ASN A 753 -9.27 -41.60 8.24
CA ASN A 753 -10.36 -42.36 8.85
C ASN A 753 -11.26 -41.46 9.73
N SER A 754 -11.82 -40.42 9.09
CA SER A 754 -12.60 -39.29 9.61
C SER A 754 -11.97 -38.34 10.66
N LYS A 755 -10.83 -38.66 11.28
CA LYS A 755 -10.33 -37.94 12.47
C LYS A 755 -9.71 -36.55 12.23
N ALA A 756 -9.33 -36.17 11.01
CA ALA A 756 -8.64 -34.90 10.73
C ALA A 756 -9.59 -33.77 10.25
N THR A 757 -10.42 -33.27 11.17
CA THR A 757 -11.50 -32.29 10.91
C THR A 757 -11.05 -31.05 10.12
N ASP A 758 -10.05 -30.29 10.59
CA ASP A 758 -9.59 -29.05 9.95
C ASP A 758 -9.23 -29.19 8.45
N ILE A 759 -8.61 -30.32 8.11
CA ILE A 759 -8.18 -30.62 6.76
C ILE A 759 -9.41 -30.90 5.89
N ASN A 760 -10.39 -31.63 6.44
CA ASN A 760 -11.66 -31.93 5.76
C ASN A 760 -12.44 -30.64 5.51
N ASN A 761 -12.60 -29.82 6.54
CA ASN A 761 -13.36 -28.57 6.48
C ASN A 761 -12.78 -27.62 5.41
N THR A 762 -11.46 -27.61 5.22
CA THR A 762 -10.81 -26.83 4.15
C THR A 762 -11.10 -27.38 2.73
N LEU A 763 -11.31 -28.70 2.59
CA LEU A 763 -11.67 -29.35 1.33
C LEU A 763 -13.18 -29.27 1.04
N GLN A 764 -14.05 -29.55 2.01
CA GLN A 764 -15.50 -29.46 1.86
C GLN A 764 -15.92 -28.04 1.44
N LEU A 765 -15.28 -27.02 2.02
CA LEU A 765 -15.45 -25.62 1.59
C LEU A 765 -15.01 -25.38 0.13
N LYS A 766 -14.03 -26.13 -0.38
CA LYS A 766 -13.54 -26.02 -1.76
C LYS A 766 -14.47 -26.72 -2.75
N LEU A 767 -15.02 -27.87 -2.39
CA LEU A 767 -16.08 -28.56 -3.12
C LEU A 767 -17.36 -27.71 -3.17
N ALA A 768 -17.78 -27.14 -2.03
CA ALA A 768 -18.89 -26.18 -1.97
C ALA A 768 -18.68 -25.01 -2.96
N VAL A 769 -17.48 -24.42 -3.01
CA VAL A 769 -17.16 -23.33 -3.93
C VAL A 769 -17.12 -23.76 -5.40
N SER A 770 -16.63 -24.96 -5.76
CA SER A 770 -16.70 -25.44 -7.15
C SER A 770 -18.14 -25.69 -7.58
N ASN A 771 -18.95 -26.29 -6.71
CA ASN A 771 -20.29 -26.75 -7.07
C ASN A 771 -21.25 -25.56 -7.17
N ARG A 772 -21.07 -24.50 -6.35
CA ARG A 772 -21.69 -23.19 -6.60
C ARG A 772 -21.39 -22.63 -7.99
N LEU A 773 -20.13 -22.70 -8.43
CA LEU A 773 -19.71 -22.13 -9.73
C LEU A 773 -20.17 -22.98 -10.93
N LEU A 774 -20.48 -24.26 -10.70
CA LEU A 774 -21.18 -25.15 -11.61
C LEU A 774 -22.71 -25.07 -11.50
N GLN A 775 -23.24 -24.25 -10.59
CA GLN A 775 -24.67 -24.11 -10.28
C GLN A 775 -25.35 -25.40 -9.75
N SER A 776 -24.55 -26.37 -9.29
CA SER A 776 -25.02 -27.60 -8.62
C SER A 776 -25.40 -27.29 -7.17
N LEU A 777 -26.65 -26.86 -6.96
CA LEU A 777 -27.13 -26.36 -5.67
C LEU A 777 -27.23 -27.45 -4.59
N ASP A 778 -27.63 -28.67 -4.96
CA ASP A 778 -27.81 -29.76 -3.99
C ASP A 778 -26.48 -30.24 -3.44
N GLU A 779 -25.47 -30.48 -4.28
CA GLU A 779 -24.12 -30.84 -3.85
C GLU A 779 -23.48 -29.70 -3.05
N TYR A 780 -23.67 -28.46 -3.48
CA TYR A 780 -23.20 -27.27 -2.75
C TYR A 780 -23.78 -27.21 -1.32
N GLN A 781 -25.08 -27.44 -1.18
CA GLN A 781 -25.76 -27.51 0.11
C GLN A 781 -25.27 -28.71 0.94
N GLN A 782 -25.07 -29.89 0.34
CA GLN A 782 -24.53 -31.07 1.03
C GLN A 782 -23.14 -30.80 1.62
N HIS A 783 -22.22 -30.20 0.88
CA HIS A 783 -20.87 -29.88 1.40
C HIS A 783 -20.90 -28.83 2.53
N LEU A 784 -21.85 -27.88 2.51
CA LEU A 784 -22.07 -26.94 3.62
C LEU A 784 -22.71 -27.61 4.86
N ILE A 785 -23.56 -28.63 4.67
CA ILE A 785 -24.11 -29.44 5.77
C ILE A 785 -23.02 -30.32 6.40
N ILE A 786 -22.17 -30.96 5.59
CA ILE A 786 -21.04 -31.79 6.06
C ILE A 786 -20.01 -30.95 6.85
N LEU A 787 -19.84 -29.68 6.49
CA LEU A 787 -19.02 -28.73 7.24
C LEU A 787 -19.55 -28.50 8.66
N GLY A 788 -20.79 -27.99 8.76
CA GLY A 788 -21.38 -27.47 10.00
C GLY A 788 -20.61 -26.29 10.61
N ASP A 789 -21.23 -25.53 11.51
CA ASP A 789 -20.53 -24.46 12.24
C ASP A 789 -19.71 -25.00 13.44
N LYS A 790 -20.17 -26.09 14.07
CA LYS A 790 -19.64 -26.58 15.33
C LYS A 790 -18.17 -27.01 15.20
N ASN A 791 -17.28 -26.27 15.87
CA ASN A 791 -15.82 -26.45 15.94
C ASN A 791 -15.02 -26.02 14.69
N LEU A 792 -15.60 -25.22 13.79
CA LEU A 792 -14.79 -24.52 12.78
C LEU A 792 -13.88 -23.47 13.44
N ARG A 793 -12.64 -23.36 12.96
CA ARG A 793 -11.77 -22.21 13.30
C ARG A 793 -12.39 -20.93 12.72
N GLN A 794 -12.29 -19.79 13.42
CA GLN A 794 -12.79 -18.46 12.95
C GLN A 794 -12.51 -18.18 11.46
N ASN A 795 -11.28 -18.42 11.00
CA ASN A 795 -10.87 -18.30 9.59
C ASN A 795 -11.73 -19.08 8.59
N LEU A 796 -12.21 -20.27 8.98
CA LEU A 796 -13.11 -21.11 8.20
C LEU A 796 -14.57 -20.72 8.45
N GLN A 797 -14.96 -20.29 9.65
CA GLN A 797 -16.32 -19.78 9.92
C GLN A 797 -16.66 -18.56 9.05
N ILE A 798 -15.74 -17.59 8.90
CA ILE A 798 -15.92 -16.43 8.01
C ILE A 798 -16.20 -16.90 6.57
N LEU A 799 -15.46 -17.89 6.08
CA LEU A 799 -15.66 -18.44 4.73
C LEU A 799 -16.95 -19.27 4.62
N TYR A 800 -17.28 -20.04 5.65
CA TYR A 800 -18.46 -20.88 5.73
C TYR A 800 -19.74 -20.04 5.71
N TYR A 801 -19.82 -19.01 6.55
CA TYR A 801 -20.95 -18.10 6.60
C TYR A 801 -21.04 -17.19 5.36
N HIS A 802 -19.92 -16.81 4.74
CA HIS A 802 -19.93 -16.17 3.42
C HIS A 802 -20.56 -17.08 2.35
N GLU A 803 -20.16 -18.36 2.30
CA GLU A 803 -20.73 -19.30 1.34
C GLU A 803 -22.19 -19.70 1.67
N LEU A 804 -22.56 -19.83 2.94
CA LEU A 804 -23.96 -20.05 3.34
C LEU A 804 -24.86 -18.85 2.96
N GLY A 805 -24.30 -17.63 2.99
CA GLY A 805 -24.93 -16.44 2.45
C GLY A 805 -25.11 -16.49 0.94
N ASN A 806 -24.08 -16.90 0.20
CA ASN A 806 -24.14 -17.10 -1.25
C ASN A 806 -25.18 -18.17 -1.64
N GLN A 807 -25.22 -19.30 -0.92
CA GLN A 807 -26.19 -20.38 -1.10
C GLN A 807 -27.63 -19.89 -0.84
N SER A 808 -27.86 -19.21 0.28
CA SER A 808 -29.16 -18.62 0.61
C SER A 808 -29.62 -17.60 -0.44
N CYS A 809 -28.70 -16.83 -1.04
CA CYS A 809 -28.99 -15.92 -2.15
C CYS A 809 -29.45 -16.65 -3.42
N LEU A 810 -28.80 -17.76 -3.78
CA LEU A 810 -29.18 -18.58 -4.95
C LEU A 810 -30.55 -19.25 -4.73
N SER A 811 -30.83 -19.72 -3.52
CA SER A 811 -32.15 -20.21 -3.10
C SER A 811 -33.19 -19.09 -2.89
N LYS A 812 -32.93 -17.85 -3.32
CA LYS A 812 -33.78 -16.65 -3.18
C LYS A 812 -34.17 -16.28 -1.73
N ASN A 813 -33.57 -16.90 -0.72
CA ASN A 813 -33.80 -16.60 0.69
C ASN A 813 -32.90 -15.44 1.16
N HIS A 814 -33.18 -14.25 0.66
CA HIS A 814 -32.41 -13.04 0.97
C HIS A 814 -32.44 -12.66 2.45
N ARG A 815 -33.40 -13.17 3.24
CA ARG A 815 -33.44 -12.97 4.70
C ARG A 815 -32.36 -13.80 5.41
N GLU A 816 -32.20 -15.07 5.07
CA GLU A 816 -31.13 -15.90 5.66
C GLU A 816 -29.76 -15.54 5.11
N ALA A 817 -29.68 -15.15 3.83
CA ALA A 817 -28.45 -14.68 3.20
C ALA A 817 -27.84 -13.49 3.96
N GLU A 818 -28.66 -12.47 4.27
CA GLU A 818 -28.22 -11.30 5.05
C GLU A 818 -27.68 -11.70 6.42
N LYS A 819 -28.38 -12.56 7.18
CA LYS A 819 -27.89 -13.05 8.48
C LYS A 819 -26.55 -13.76 8.37
N CYS A 820 -26.36 -14.57 7.33
CA CYS A 820 -25.11 -15.30 7.12
C CYS A 820 -23.95 -14.35 6.79
N PHE A 821 -24.16 -13.37 5.91
CA PHE A 821 -23.14 -12.35 5.62
C PHE A 821 -22.83 -11.46 6.83
N LEU A 822 -23.84 -11.09 7.63
CA LEU A 822 -23.65 -10.38 8.90
C LEU A 822 -22.82 -11.23 9.87
N LYS A 823 -23.19 -12.50 10.08
CA LYS A 823 -22.46 -13.38 11.01
C LYS A 823 -21.01 -13.64 10.57
N SER A 824 -20.76 -13.72 9.27
CA SER A 824 -19.42 -13.74 8.70
C SER A 824 -18.61 -12.47 9.01
N ASN A 825 -19.26 -11.30 9.01
CA ASN A 825 -18.64 -10.03 9.38
C ASN A 825 -18.41 -9.88 10.90
N ASP A 826 -19.37 -10.28 11.73
CA ASP A 826 -19.20 -10.31 13.20
C ASP A 826 -17.94 -11.11 13.58
N ILE A 827 -17.82 -12.33 13.05
CA ILE A 827 -16.68 -13.22 13.33
C ILE A 827 -15.37 -12.64 12.75
N PHE A 828 -15.42 -11.90 11.64
CA PHE A 828 -14.24 -11.19 11.14
C PHE A 828 -13.81 -10.07 12.10
N GLU A 829 -14.74 -9.25 12.57
CA GLU A 829 -14.46 -8.16 13.52
C GLU A 829 -13.98 -8.67 14.88
N GLU A 830 -14.54 -9.77 15.39
CA GLU A 830 -14.09 -10.43 16.62
C GLU A 830 -12.71 -11.12 16.50
N SER A 831 -12.20 -11.33 15.29
CA SER A 831 -10.99 -12.15 15.06
C SER A 831 -9.68 -11.37 14.91
N ASP A 832 -8.57 -12.01 15.28
CA ASP A 832 -7.20 -11.57 14.94
C ASP A 832 -6.91 -11.57 13.41
N GLN A 833 -7.90 -11.84 12.55
CA GLN A 833 -7.72 -11.90 11.10
C GLN A 833 -7.88 -10.53 10.42
N GLN A 834 -8.26 -9.47 11.14
CA GLN A 834 -8.39 -8.10 10.63
C GLN A 834 -7.14 -7.56 9.89
N SER A 835 -5.96 -8.12 10.15
CA SER A 835 -4.70 -7.78 9.47
C SER A 835 -4.54 -8.40 8.08
N LYS A 836 -5.25 -9.50 7.78
CA LYS A 836 -5.03 -10.33 6.59
C LYS A 836 -5.96 -9.92 5.45
N VAL A 837 -5.37 -9.41 4.36
CA VAL A 837 -6.07 -8.90 3.17
C VAL A 837 -7.14 -9.85 2.65
N LYS A 838 -6.92 -11.18 2.63
CA LYS A 838 -7.95 -12.15 2.20
C LYS A 838 -9.28 -11.99 2.95
N TYR A 839 -9.27 -11.76 4.26
CA TYR A 839 -10.51 -11.64 5.06
C TYR A 839 -11.06 -10.21 5.08
N GLN A 840 -10.18 -9.19 4.96
CA GLN A 840 -10.60 -7.81 4.69
C GLN A 840 -11.45 -7.74 3.39
N ASN A 841 -11.01 -8.47 2.36
CA ASN A 841 -11.69 -8.59 1.08
C ASN A 841 -13.07 -9.26 1.22
N ILE A 842 -13.14 -10.39 1.92
CA ILE A 842 -14.41 -11.09 2.18
C ILE A 842 -15.38 -10.21 2.99
N TYR A 843 -14.88 -9.46 3.97
CA TYR A 843 -15.69 -8.52 4.74
C TYR A 843 -16.34 -7.45 3.86
N VAL A 844 -15.59 -6.87 2.91
CA VAL A 844 -16.12 -5.90 1.94
C VAL A 844 -17.11 -6.57 0.96
N GLU A 845 -16.82 -7.77 0.48
CA GLU A 845 -17.75 -8.54 -0.36
C GLU A 845 -19.04 -8.91 0.39
N ASN A 846 -18.98 -9.21 1.69
CA ASN A 846 -20.18 -9.42 2.53
C ASN A 846 -21.01 -8.15 2.67
N LEU A 847 -20.41 -6.98 2.90
CA LEU A 847 -21.14 -5.71 2.97
C LEU A 847 -21.87 -5.42 1.64
N ILE A 848 -21.21 -5.64 0.50
CA ILE A 848 -21.83 -5.53 -0.83
C ILE A 848 -22.98 -6.54 -1.00
N SER A 849 -22.79 -7.79 -0.57
CA SER A 849 -23.81 -8.84 -0.66
C SER A 849 -25.01 -8.61 0.26
N ILE A 850 -24.81 -8.08 1.48
CA ILE A 850 -25.87 -7.57 2.35
C ILE A 850 -26.64 -6.46 1.62
N GLY A 851 -25.93 -5.53 0.98
CA GLY A 851 -26.53 -4.48 0.18
C GLY A 851 -27.42 -5.01 -0.95
N TYR A 852 -26.97 -6.05 -1.68
CA TYR A 852 -27.81 -6.74 -2.66
C TYR A 852 -29.01 -7.45 -2.02
N CYS A 853 -28.87 -8.07 -0.84
CA CYS A 853 -29.97 -8.70 -0.12
C CYS A 853 -31.05 -7.69 0.32
N LEU A 854 -30.64 -6.48 0.75
CA LEU A 854 -31.54 -5.39 1.14
C LEU A 854 -32.25 -4.79 -0.07
N ARG A 855 -31.52 -4.56 -1.18
CA ARG A 855 -32.13 -4.14 -2.46
C ARG A 855 -33.23 -5.13 -2.90
N LEU A 856 -32.99 -6.44 -2.80
CA LEU A 856 -33.96 -7.47 -3.17
C LEU A 856 -35.15 -7.61 -2.18
N LYS A 857 -35.13 -6.85 -1.07
CA LYS A 857 -36.27 -6.62 -0.16
C LYS A 857 -36.89 -5.23 -0.34
N ASN A 858 -36.49 -4.50 -1.38
CA ASN A 858 -36.81 -3.10 -1.66
C ASN A 858 -36.25 -2.07 -0.64
N ASP A 859 -35.37 -2.46 0.28
CA ASP A 859 -34.63 -1.51 1.12
C ASP A 859 -33.38 -0.99 0.40
N ILE A 860 -33.61 -0.03 -0.50
CA ILE A 860 -32.55 0.58 -1.32
C ILE A 860 -31.68 1.52 -0.47
N LEU A 861 -32.22 2.11 0.62
CA LEU A 861 -31.47 3.01 1.48
C LEU A 861 -30.51 2.24 2.40
N GLY A 862 -30.97 1.14 3.00
CA GLY A 862 -30.10 0.17 3.68
C GLY A 862 -29.03 -0.38 2.73
N ALA A 863 -29.43 -0.74 1.50
CA ALA A 863 -28.48 -1.18 0.47
C ALA A 863 -27.36 -0.15 0.22
N LEU A 864 -27.70 1.13 -0.02
CA LEU A 864 -26.71 2.19 -0.20
C LEU A 864 -25.86 2.41 1.06
N ASN A 865 -26.44 2.33 2.26
CA ASN A 865 -25.71 2.48 3.52
C ASN A 865 -24.66 1.38 3.74
N TYR A 866 -24.94 0.13 3.35
CA TYR A 866 -23.93 -0.93 3.36
C TYR A 866 -22.85 -0.75 2.29
N GLY A 867 -23.20 -0.19 1.12
CA GLY A 867 -22.22 0.28 0.12
C GLY A 867 -21.26 1.33 0.68
N LYS A 868 -21.78 2.38 1.33
CA LYS A 868 -20.96 3.42 1.96
C LYS A 868 -20.11 2.89 3.12
N GLN A 869 -20.56 1.86 3.84
CA GLN A 869 -19.72 1.19 4.84
C GLN A 869 -18.54 0.43 4.21
N ALA A 870 -18.76 -0.23 3.08
CA ALA A 870 -17.71 -0.91 2.30
C ALA A 870 -16.68 0.09 1.74
N GLU A 871 -17.13 1.23 1.22
CA GLU A 871 -16.32 2.36 0.76
C GLU A 871 -15.43 2.90 1.88
N ILE A 872 -16.05 3.34 2.98
CA ILE A 872 -15.36 3.85 4.18
C ILE A 872 -14.37 2.82 4.75
N TYR A 873 -14.61 1.52 4.58
CA TYR A 873 -13.67 0.47 4.99
C TYR A 873 -12.48 0.35 4.03
N LEU A 874 -12.72 0.34 2.71
CA LEU A 874 -11.65 0.33 1.71
C LEU A 874 -10.75 1.57 1.86
N ASP A 875 -11.30 2.77 1.94
CA ASP A 875 -10.53 4.02 2.07
C ASP A 875 -9.60 3.99 3.29
N LYS A 876 -10.12 3.57 4.45
CA LYS A 876 -9.32 3.40 5.67
C LYS A 876 -8.18 2.39 5.48
N LYS A 877 -8.36 1.35 4.65
CA LYS A 877 -7.33 0.32 4.39
C LYS A 877 -6.37 0.68 3.25
N LEU A 878 -6.78 1.52 2.31
CA LEU A 878 -5.93 2.12 1.28
C LEU A 878 -4.97 3.13 1.94
N LEU A 879 -5.52 4.07 2.73
CA LEU A 879 -4.74 5.07 3.49
C LEU A 879 -3.77 4.45 4.50
N LEU A 880 -4.11 3.29 5.08
CA LEU A 880 -3.26 2.58 6.04
C LEU A 880 -2.27 1.58 5.40
N GLY A 881 -2.22 1.44 4.07
CA GLY A 881 -1.30 0.47 3.47
C GLY A 881 -1.16 0.53 1.95
N LYS A 882 -0.04 1.12 1.50
CA LYS A 882 0.65 0.73 0.26
C LYS A 882 0.95 -0.77 0.34
N SER A 883 0.09 -1.60 -0.24
CA SER A 883 0.30 -3.05 -0.31
C SER A 883 1.39 -3.35 -1.34
N LYS A 884 2.60 -3.71 -0.90
CA LYS A 884 3.77 -3.96 -1.79
C LYS A 884 3.48 -4.95 -2.93
N SER A 885 2.57 -5.90 -2.76
CA SER A 885 2.30 -6.95 -3.76
C SER A 885 1.34 -6.50 -4.86
N LEU A 886 1.71 -6.77 -6.12
CA LEU A 886 0.83 -6.67 -7.30
C LEU A 886 -0.46 -7.50 -7.13
N HIS A 887 -0.39 -8.68 -6.51
CA HIS A 887 -1.53 -9.58 -6.35
C HIS A 887 -2.60 -9.02 -5.38
N GLN A 888 -2.20 -8.37 -4.29
CA GLN A 888 -3.13 -7.68 -3.39
C GLN A 888 -3.76 -6.45 -4.06
N SER A 889 -3.02 -5.72 -4.92
CA SER A 889 -3.59 -4.66 -5.75
C SER A 889 -4.69 -5.21 -6.65
N GLN A 890 -4.40 -6.25 -7.44
CA GLN A 890 -5.37 -6.86 -8.36
C GLN A 890 -6.66 -7.39 -7.70
N ILE A 891 -6.63 -7.78 -6.42
CA ILE A 891 -7.85 -8.16 -5.70
C ILE A 891 -8.57 -6.92 -5.14
N ARG A 892 -7.84 -5.93 -4.63
CA ARG A 892 -8.41 -4.63 -4.19
C ARG A 892 -9.13 -3.94 -5.35
N GLU A 893 -8.49 -3.86 -6.52
CA GLU A 893 -9.06 -3.34 -7.78
C GLU A 893 -10.40 -4.00 -8.11
N LYS A 894 -10.46 -5.34 -8.13
CA LYS A 894 -11.68 -6.09 -8.44
C LYS A 894 -12.81 -5.82 -7.44
N ILE A 895 -12.47 -5.59 -6.17
CA ILE A 895 -13.46 -5.32 -5.11
C ILE A 895 -13.93 -3.86 -5.16
N TYR A 896 -13.03 -2.91 -5.45
CA TYR A 896 -13.37 -1.52 -5.70
C TYR A 896 -14.28 -1.37 -6.94
N ILE A 897 -13.98 -2.07 -8.04
CA ILE A 897 -14.81 -2.15 -9.24
C ILE A 897 -16.21 -2.71 -8.89
N LYS A 898 -16.30 -3.83 -8.17
CA LYS A 898 -17.57 -4.38 -7.67
C LYS A 898 -18.35 -3.37 -6.82
N LEU A 899 -17.65 -2.62 -5.96
CA LEU A 899 -18.24 -1.66 -5.05
C LEU A 899 -18.82 -0.45 -5.80
N MET A 900 -18.04 0.18 -6.70
CA MET A 900 -18.54 1.34 -7.45
C MET A 900 -19.66 0.94 -8.41
N CYS A 901 -19.62 -0.27 -8.99
CA CYS A 901 -20.75 -0.86 -9.71
C CYS A 901 -21.99 -1.05 -8.81
N PHE A 902 -21.81 -1.43 -7.55
CA PHE A 902 -22.92 -1.60 -6.62
C PHE A 902 -23.52 -0.24 -6.20
N ILE A 903 -22.69 0.71 -5.77
CA ILE A 903 -23.12 2.03 -5.31
C ILE A 903 -23.83 2.77 -6.45
N SER A 904 -23.20 2.91 -7.62
CA SER A 904 -23.83 3.56 -8.79
C SER A 904 -25.19 2.95 -9.14
N ARG A 905 -25.31 1.62 -9.14
CA ARG A 905 -26.60 0.94 -9.37
C ARG A 905 -27.64 1.24 -8.30
N MET A 906 -27.28 1.42 -7.03
CA MET A 906 -28.25 1.83 -6.00
C MET A 906 -28.71 3.28 -6.23
N LEU A 907 -27.78 4.18 -6.58
CA LEU A 907 -28.06 5.59 -6.87
C LEU A 907 -28.99 5.75 -8.08
N ILE A 908 -28.77 4.99 -9.16
CA ILE A 908 -29.65 4.93 -10.34
C ILE A 908 -31.07 4.50 -9.94
N ILE A 909 -31.21 3.48 -9.09
CA ILE A 909 -32.53 3.00 -8.62
C ILE A 909 -33.22 4.05 -7.73
N GLN A 910 -32.47 4.83 -6.96
CA GLN A 910 -32.99 5.99 -6.21
C GLN A 910 -33.21 7.25 -7.07
N LYS A 911 -32.88 7.21 -8.37
CA LYS A 911 -32.89 8.36 -9.30
C LYS A 911 -31.92 9.50 -8.91
N GLU A 912 -30.91 9.22 -8.10
CA GLU A 912 -29.81 10.14 -7.77
C GLU A 912 -28.76 10.17 -8.92
N PHE A 913 -29.19 10.49 -10.14
CA PHE A 913 -28.40 10.29 -11.37
C PHE A 913 -27.07 11.07 -11.39
N GLU A 914 -27.05 12.32 -10.94
CA GLU A 914 -25.82 13.14 -10.81
C GLU A 914 -24.76 12.44 -9.95
N ARG A 915 -25.18 11.87 -8.81
CA ARG A 915 -24.29 11.13 -7.92
C ARG A 915 -23.90 9.79 -8.54
N ALA A 916 -24.79 9.12 -9.27
CA ALA A 916 -24.45 7.91 -10.01
C ALA A 916 -23.37 8.17 -11.08
N ILE A 917 -23.46 9.29 -11.81
CA ILE A 917 -22.48 9.74 -12.80
C ILE A 917 -21.09 9.88 -12.17
N LEU A 918 -20.98 10.59 -11.04
CA LEU A 918 -19.70 10.73 -10.32
C LEU A 918 -19.08 9.37 -9.92
N TYR A 919 -19.89 8.43 -9.43
CA TYR A 919 -19.41 7.08 -9.09
C TYR A 919 -19.01 6.23 -10.32
N LEU A 920 -19.60 6.49 -11.49
CA LEU A 920 -19.29 5.78 -12.73
C LEU A 920 -18.10 6.41 -13.47
N GLN A 921 -17.94 7.73 -13.43
CA GLN A 921 -16.74 8.44 -13.90
C GLN A 921 -15.52 7.98 -13.11
N ASN A 922 -15.56 8.08 -11.76
CA ASN A 922 -14.52 7.54 -10.88
C ASN A 922 -14.19 6.07 -11.15
N LEU A 923 -15.16 5.25 -11.58
CA LEU A 923 -14.95 3.85 -11.95
C LEU A 923 -14.28 3.70 -13.32
N ALA A 924 -14.68 4.47 -14.33
CA ALA A 924 -14.03 4.49 -15.63
C ALA A 924 -12.57 4.95 -15.49
N ASP A 925 -12.36 6.09 -14.82
CA ASP A 925 -11.05 6.67 -14.52
C ASP A 925 -10.17 5.71 -13.73
N PHE A 926 -10.70 5.02 -12.70
CA PHE A 926 -9.95 4.02 -11.94
C PHE A 926 -9.49 2.83 -12.80
N ILE A 927 -10.34 2.36 -13.72
CA ILE A 927 -9.97 1.26 -14.62
C ILE A 927 -8.93 1.74 -15.64
N ILE A 928 -9.13 2.90 -16.25
CA ILE A 928 -8.23 3.51 -17.26
C ILE A 928 -6.85 3.83 -16.66
N SER A 929 -6.82 4.48 -15.49
CA SER A 929 -5.59 4.86 -14.78
C SER A 929 -4.88 3.68 -14.09
N GLY A 930 -5.58 2.56 -13.86
CA GLY A 930 -5.01 1.34 -13.31
C GLY A 930 -3.87 0.83 -14.19
N GLY A 931 -2.61 1.04 -13.75
CA GLY A 931 -1.42 1.17 -14.60
C GLY A 931 -1.01 0.02 -15.56
N ILE A 932 -1.75 -1.08 -15.59
CA ILE A 932 -1.71 -2.04 -16.70
C ILE A 932 -2.32 -1.39 -17.95
N ILE A 933 -3.46 -0.71 -17.81
CA ILE A 933 -4.23 -0.14 -18.91
C ILE A 933 -3.58 1.15 -19.45
N MET A 934 -3.00 2.01 -18.60
CA MET A 934 -2.27 3.20 -19.10
C MET A 934 -1.11 2.85 -20.04
N LYS A 935 -0.35 1.78 -19.77
CA LYS A 935 0.73 1.33 -20.67
C LYS A 935 0.20 0.80 -22.02
N SER A 936 -1.03 0.30 -22.05
CA SER A 936 -1.70 -0.15 -23.28
C SER A 936 -2.29 1.02 -24.07
N ILE A 937 -3.00 1.93 -23.38
CA ILE A 937 -3.64 3.11 -23.98
C ILE A 937 -2.62 4.12 -24.52
N ALA A 938 -1.46 4.28 -23.86
CA ALA A 938 -0.37 5.11 -24.37
C ALA A 938 0.15 4.66 -25.75
N ASN A 939 0.03 3.35 -26.05
CA ASN A 939 0.38 2.75 -27.35
C ASN A 939 -0.84 2.57 -28.27
N MET A 940 -2.03 3.04 -27.86
CA MET A 940 -3.36 2.75 -28.44
C MET A 940 -3.74 1.26 -28.61
N ASP A 941 -2.90 0.33 -28.15
CA ASP A 941 -3.15 -1.10 -28.29
C ASP A 941 -4.16 -1.60 -27.23
N LEU A 942 -5.44 -1.49 -27.58
CA LEU A 942 -6.53 -2.02 -26.76
C LEU A 942 -6.43 -3.54 -26.56
N SER A 943 -5.77 -4.32 -27.44
CA SER A 943 -5.75 -5.79 -27.37
C SER A 943 -5.14 -6.31 -26.06
N LEU A 944 -4.19 -5.55 -25.49
CA LEU A 944 -3.54 -5.80 -24.20
C LEU A 944 -4.50 -5.68 -23.00
N ILE A 945 -5.63 -4.97 -23.15
CA ILE A 945 -6.67 -4.89 -22.14
C ILE A 945 -7.49 -6.19 -22.18
N SER A 946 -7.45 -6.99 -21.11
CA SER A 946 -8.23 -8.23 -21.02
C SER A 946 -9.74 -7.94 -21.08
N ASP A 947 -10.50 -8.79 -21.78
CA ASP A 947 -11.93 -8.59 -22.08
C ASP A 947 -12.81 -8.30 -20.85
N ALA A 948 -12.43 -8.81 -19.67
CA ALA A 948 -13.12 -8.56 -18.42
C ALA A 948 -13.11 -7.07 -17.99
N TYR A 949 -12.05 -6.32 -18.32
CA TYR A 949 -12.00 -4.87 -18.10
C TYR A 949 -12.71 -4.10 -19.23
N CYS A 950 -12.62 -4.55 -20.48
CA CYS A 950 -13.36 -3.95 -21.61
C CYS A 950 -14.88 -4.08 -21.46
N LEU A 951 -15.38 -5.27 -21.11
CA LEU A 951 -16.80 -5.50 -20.80
C LEU A 951 -17.25 -4.67 -19.58
N GLN A 952 -16.37 -4.46 -18.60
CA GLN A 952 -16.65 -3.60 -17.46
C GLN A 952 -16.70 -2.12 -17.86
N LEU A 953 -15.77 -1.62 -18.69
CA LEU A 953 -15.77 -0.25 -19.21
C LEU A 953 -17.01 0.01 -20.07
N PHE A 954 -17.30 -0.87 -21.03
CA PHE A 954 -18.55 -0.86 -21.80
C PHE A 954 -19.77 -0.76 -20.87
N THR A 955 -19.87 -1.64 -19.86
CA THR A 955 -20.97 -1.59 -18.90
C THR A 955 -21.01 -0.28 -18.11
N THR A 956 -19.86 0.29 -17.71
CA THR A 956 -19.78 1.57 -17.00
C THR A 956 -20.27 2.73 -17.88
N TYR A 957 -19.80 2.81 -19.12
CA TYR A 957 -20.19 3.84 -20.09
C TYR A 957 -21.66 3.74 -20.53
N VAL A 958 -22.20 2.53 -20.69
CA VAL A 958 -23.65 2.32 -20.92
C VAL A 958 -24.50 2.83 -19.74
N ASN A 959 -24.02 2.64 -18.50
CA ASN A 959 -24.69 3.20 -17.32
C ASN A 959 -24.56 4.73 -17.26
N LEU A 960 -23.41 5.30 -17.65
CA LEU A 960 -23.24 6.76 -17.75
C LEU A 960 -24.22 7.35 -18.75
N GLY A 961 -24.29 6.80 -19.98
CA GLY A 961 -25.24 7.24 -20.99
C GLY A 961 -26.69 7.13 -20.49
N SER A 962 -27.03 6.04 -19.81
CA SER A 962 -28.36 5.87 -19.20
C SER A 962 -28.68 6.92 -18.13
N CYS A 963 -27.68 7.41 -17.38
CA CYS A 963 -27.87 8.50 -16.42
C CYS A 963 -28.03 9.85 -17.12
N HIS A 964 -27.16 10.18 -18.07
CA HIS A 964 -27.25 11.42 -18.86
C HIS A 964 -28.59 11.50 -19.63
N PHE A 965 -29.04 10.42 -20.27
CA PHE A 965 -30.38 10.34 -20.88
C PHE A 965 -31.50 10.63 -19.87
N SER A 966 -31.39 10.12 -18.65
CA SER A 966 -32.37 10.35 -17.58
C SER A 966 -32.38 11.80 -17.08
N LEU A 967 -31.25 12.51 -17.19
CA LEU A 967 -31.12 13.96 -16.95
C LEU A 967 -31.47 14.82 -18.19
N ARG A 968 -31.77 14.19 -19.34
CA ARG A 968 -31.99 14.82 -20.66
C ARG A 968 -30.74 15.42 -21.30
N GLU A 969 -29.57 15.02 -20.83
CA GLU A 969 -28.25 15.38 -21.36
C GLU A 969 -27.92 14.47 -22.56
N TYR A 970 -28.73 14.58 -23.63
CA TYR A 970 -28.73 13.61 -24.72
C TYR A 970 -27.40 13.55 -25.51
N LEU A 971 -26.66 14.66 -25.59
CA LEU A 971 -25.36 14.69 -26.28
C LEU A 971 -24.32 13.87 -25.50
N GLN A 972 -24.19 14.14 -24.20
CA GLN A 972 -23.33 13.40 -23.27
C GLN A 972 -23.74 11.92 -23.19
N SER A 973 -25.04 11.65 -23.32
CA SER A 973 -25.55 10.29 -23.43
C SER A 973 -25.07 9.58 -24.70
N LYS A 974 -25.03 10.27 -25.84
CA LYS A 974 -24.52 9.73 -27.10
C LYS A 974 -23.02 9.45 -27.00
N GLU A 975 -22.25 10.45 -26.56
CA GLU A 975 -20.80 10.36 -26.35
C GLU A 975 -20.43 9.17 -25.45
N CYS A 976 -21.15 8.97 -24.34
CA CYS A 976 -20.94 7.82 -23.46
C CYS A 976 -21.23 6.48 -24.16
N ILE A 977 -22.28 6.39 -24.97
CA ILE A 977 -22.62 5.14 -25.67
C ILE A 977 -21.62 4.85 -26.81
N ASP A 978 -21.20 5.88 -27.56
CA ASP A 978 -20.16 5.77 -28.58
C ASP A 978 -18.83 5.32 -27.95
N HIS A 979 -18.42 5.92 -26.82
CA HIS A 979 -17.26 5.45 -26.03
C HIS A 979 -17.42 4.01 -25.53
N ALA A 980 -18.64 3.58 -25.15
CA ALA A 980 -18.87 2.20 -24.74
C ALA A 980 -18.55 1.23 -25.90
N PHE A 981 -19.01 1.53 -27.11
CA PHE A 981 -18.77 0.70 -28.28
C PHE A 981 -17.28 0.53 -28.60
N VAL A 982 -16.43 1.55 -28.39
CA VAL A 982 -14.97 1.46 -28.61
C VAL A 982 -14.33 0.28 -27.84
N PHE A 983 -14.81 -0.05 -26.63
CA PHE A 983 -14.21 -1.12 -25.83
C PHE A 983 -14.61 -2.55 -26.25
N ILE A 984 -15.72 -2.71 -26.98
CA ILE A 984 -16.24 -4.00 -27.45
C ILE A 984 -16.15 -4.18 -28.98
N LYS A 985 -15.86 -3.11 -29.71
CA LYS A 985 -15.61 -3.17 -31.16
C LYS A 985 -14.49 -4.18 -31.44
N ASP A 986 -14.68 -4.96 -32.50
CA ASP A 986 -13.75 -5.97 -33.00
C ASP A 986 -13.40 -7.10 -31.99
N ARG A 987 -14.15 -7.23 -30.87
CA ARG A 987 -14.00 -8.31 -29.88
C ARG A 987 -15.19 -9.28 -29.89
N ASN A 988 -14.89 -10.56 -30.11
CA ASN A 988 -15.87 -11.65 -29.96
C ASN A 988 -16.02 -12.09 -28.48
N ILE A 989 -16.54 -11.21 -27.62
CA ILE A 989 -16.81 -11.54 -26.22
C ILE A 989 -18.11 -12.35 -26.13
N GLN A 990 -18.00 -13.65 -25.83
CA GLN A 990 -19.17 -14.52 -25.75
C GLN A 990 -20.21 -14.03 -24.71
N GLY A 991 -21.49 -14.06 -25.10
CA GLY A 991 -22.62 -13.76 -24.23
C GLY A 991 -22.96 -12.28 -24.06
N ILE A 992 -22.29 -11.35 -24.74
CA ILE A 992 -22.59 -9.90 -24.62
C ILE A 992 -23.68 -9.39 -25.59
N SER A 993 -24.12 -10.21 -26.55
CA SER A 993 -25.08 -9.82 -27.62
C SER A 993 -26.33 -9.13 -27.08
N LYS A 994 -27.01 -9.73 -26.09
CA LYS A 994 -28.19 -9.13 -25.44
C LYS A 994 -27.91 -7.78 -24.76
N GLN A 995 -26.67 -7.52 -24.34
CA GLN A 995 -26.27 -6.22 -23.79
C GLN A 995 -25.84 -5.23 -24.90
N GLN A 996 -25.28 -5.72 -26.01
CA GLN A 996 -25.05 -4.92 -27.23
C GLN A 996 -26.39 -4.45 -27.81
N ALA A 997 -27.35 -5.35 -28.00
CA ALA A 997 -28.70 -5.04 -28.48
C ALA A 997 -29.32 -3.91 -27.64
N LYS A 998 -29.38 -4.08 -26.31
CA LYS A 998 -29.89 -3.03 -25.40
C LYS A 998 -29.09 -1.72 -25.42
N THR A 999 -27.81 -1.75 -25.78
CA THR A 999 -27.01 -0.53 -25.93
C THR A 999 -27.34 0.18 -27.24
N TYR A 1000 -27.58 -0.57 -28.32
CA TYR A 1000 -28.10 -0.04 -29.58
C TYR A 1000 -29.56 0.47 -29.45
N GLU A 1001 -30.40 -0.19 -28.65
CA GLU A 1001 -31.74 0.29 -28.26
C GLU A 1001 -31.65 1.67 -27.60
N ASN A 1002 -30.72 1.84 -26.65
CA ASN A 1002 -30.47 3.12 -25.99
C ASN A 1002 -29.91 4.17 -26.97
N LEU A 1003 -28.97 3.80 -27.86
CA LEU A 1003 -28.45 4.72 -28.88
C LEU A 1003 -29.56 5.19 -29.83
N GLY A 1004 -30.43 4.29 -30.28
CA GLY A 1004 -31.59 4.60 -31.12
C GLY A 1004 -32.47 5.69 -30.50
N LYS A 1005 -32.80 5.54 -29.22
CA LYS A 1005 -33.58 6.52 -28.44
C LYS A 1005 -32.84 7.84 -28.22
N VAL A 1006 -31.52 7.82 -28.03
CA VAL A 1006 -30.71 9.03 -27.89
C VAL A 1006 -30.68 9.82 -29.20
N CYS A 1007 -30.37 9.16 -30.31
CA CYS A 1007 -30.35 9.78 -31.64
C CYS A 1007 -31.74 10.31 -32.04
N GLU A 1008 -32.83 9.59 -31.69
CA GLU A 1008 -34.20 10.08 -31.86
C GLU A 1008 -34.44 11.40 -31.10
N LYS A 1009 -34.03 11.52 -29.83
CA LYS A 1009 -34.17 12.77 -29.05
C LYS A 1009 -33.22 13.90 -29.48
N LEU A 1010 -32.22 13.60 -30.30
CA LEU A 1010 -31.35 14.57 -30.98
C LEU A 1010 -31.83 14.91 -32.42
N ASN A 1011 -32.91 14.29 -32.90
CA ASN A 1011 -33.39 14.34 -34.30
C ASN A 1011 -32.41 13.76 -35.34
N LEU A 1012 -31.48 12.91 -34.91
CA LEU A 1012 -30.51 12.18 -35.74
C LEU A 1012 -31.15 10.89 -36.29
N PHE A 1013 -32.22 11.03 -37.07
CA PHE A 1013 -33.08 9.91 -37.47
C PHE A 1013 -32.35 8.80 -38.23
N GLU A 1014 -31.40 9.14 -39.12
CA GLU A 1014 -30.58 8.14 -39.81
C GLU A 1014 -29.72 7.29 -38.85
N GLU A 1015 -29.10 7.91 -37.85
CA GLU A 1015 -28.33 7.20 -36.83
C GLU A 1015 -29.24 6.35 -35.95
N SER A 1016 -30.44 6.86 -35.63
CA SER A 1016 -31.47 6.15 -34.87
C SER A 1016 -31.90 4.85 -35.58
N VAL A 1017 -32.19 4.92 -36.89
CA VAL A 1017 -32.50 3.74 -37.72
C VAL A 1017 -31.32 2.76 -37.77
N LYS A 1018 -30.10 3.25 -38.04
CA LYS A 1018 -28.88 2.40 -38.07
C LYS A 1018 -28.64 1.71 -36.70
N ALA A 1019 -28.92 2.40 -35.59
CA ALA A 1019 -28.83 1.83 -34.25
C ALA A 1019 -29.91 0.77 -34.02
N TYR A 1020 -31.19 1.02 -34.34
CA TYR A 1020 -32.25 0.01 -34.18
C TYR A 1020 -32.06 -1.21 -35.10
N GLN A 1021 -31.51 -1.04 -36.31
CA GLN A 1021 -31.11 -2.17 -37.17
C GLN A 1021 -30.02 -3.04 -36.51
N MET A 1022 -29.02 -2.42 -35.88
CA MET A 1022 -27.99 -3.12 -35.13
C MET A 1022 -28.54 -3.76 -33.85
N MET A 1023 -29.53 -3.15 -33.17
CA MET A 1023 -30.24 -3.77 -32.05
C MET A 1023 -30.86 -5.12 -32.46
N ILE A 1024 -31.65 -5.13 -33.54
CA ILE A 1024 -32.31 -6.34 -34.06
C ILE A 1024 -31.25 -7.42 -34.38
N LYS A 1025 -30.15 -7.04 -35.04
CA LYS A 1025 -29.04 -7.94 -35.39
C LYS A 1025 -28.34 -8.59 -34.18
N PHE A 1026 -28.39 -7.98 -33.00
CA PHE A 1026 -27.84 -8.54 -31.76
C PHE A 1026 -28.90 -9.16 -30.83
N GLU A 1027 -30.19 -8.98 -31.12
CA GLU A 1027 -31.30 -9.57 -30.36
C GLU A 1027 -31.75 -10.92 -30.92
N ILE A 1028 -31.77 -11.06 -32.26
CA ILE A 1028 -31.99 -12.35 -32.93
C ILE A 1028 -30.72 -13.23 -32.75
N PRO A 1029 -30.83 -14.47 -32.22
CA PRO A 1029 -29.71 -15.39 -32.14
C PRO A 1029 -29.17 -15.77 -33.52
N SER A 1030 -27.85 -15.91 -33.65
CA SER A 1030 -27.18 -16.31 -34.91
C SER A 1030 -27.54 -17.71 -35.41
N ASP A 1031 -28.19 -18.52 -34.58
CA ASP A 1031 -28.56 -19.89 -34.95
C ASP A 1031 -29.84 -19.92 -35.84
N ASP A 1032 -30.62 -18.82 -35.87
CA ASP A 1032 -31.86 -18.63 -36.66
C ASP A 1032 -31.66 -17.70 -37.87
N HIS A 1033 -30.45 -17.64 -38.44
CA HIS A 1033 -30.08 -16.64 -39.46
C HIS A 1033 -31.00 -16.55 -40.70
N VAL A 1034 -31.71 -17.63 -41.06
CA VAL A 1034 -32.64 -17.67 -42.22
C VAL A 1034 -33.72 -16.58 -42.15
N LEU A 1035 -34.23 -16.24 -40.96
CA LEU A 1035 -35.28 -15.24 -40.81
C LEU A 1035 -34.77 -13.79 -40.90
N SER A 1036 -33.48 -13.55 -40.64
CA SER A 1036 -32.96 -12.19 -40.47
C SER A 1036 -32.82 -11.40 -41.77
N GLU A 1037 -32.64 -12.06 -42.93
CA GLU A 1037 -32.47 -11.38 -44.22
C GLU A 1037 -33.80 -11.09 -44.94
N GLU A 1038 -34.83 -11.92 -44.76
CA GLU A 1038 -36.19 -11.65 -45.29
C GLU A 1038 -36.85 -10.45 -44.58
N ILE A 1039 -36.67 -10.33 -43.25
CA ILE A 1039 -37.23 -9.23 -42.45
C ILE A 1039 -36.59 -7.87 -42.80
N ILE A 1040 -35.31 -7.84 -43.18
CA ILE A 1040 -34.58 -6.60 -43.49
C ILE A 1040 -34.80 -6.15 -44.95
N SER A 1041 -35.20 -7.06 -45.86
CA SER A 1041 -35.36 -6.76 -47.29
C SER A 1041 -36.77 -6.28 -47.70
N THR A 1042 -37.78 -6.39 -46.82
CA THR A 1042 -39.20 -6.19 -47.17
C THR A 1042 -39.85 -4.95 -46.56
N ASN A 1043 -39.34 -3.75 -46.89
CA ASN A 1043 -40.16 -2.56 -47.25
C ASN A 1043 -39.29 -1.31 -47.52
N GLN A 1044 -39.36 -0.75 -48.73
CA GLN A 1044 -38.77 0.55 -49.07
C GLN A 1044 -39.80 1.70 -49.20
N ASN A 1045 -41.11 1.40 -49.12
CA ASN A 1045 -42.18 2.36 -49.48
C ASN A 1045 -43.14 2.75 -48.34
N ASP A 1046 -43.10 2.10 -47.16
CA ASP A 1046 -44.01 2.42 -46.04
C ASP A 1046 -43.24 2.75 -44.75
N ASN A 1047 -43.45 3.97 -44.23
CA ASN A 1047 -42.82 4.48 -43.01
C ASN A 1047 -43.47 3.96 -41.71
N SER A 1048 -44.02 2.74 -41.72
CA SER A 1048 -44.71 2.13 -40.57
C SER A 1048 -43.95 0.93 -40.03
N ILE A 1049 -43.21 1.13 -38.93
CA ILE A 1049 -42.53 0.04 -38.21
C ILE A 1049 -43.58 -0.82 -37.49
N LEU A 1050 -43.90 -1.98 -38.07
CA LEU A 1050 -44.77 -2.99 -37.46
C LEU A 1050 -44.00 -3.76 -36.37
N ILE A 1051 -44.13 -3.30 -35.13
CA ILE A 1051 -43.60 -4.02 -33.96
C ILE A 1051 -44.50 -5.23 -33.69
N TYR A 1052 -44.01 -6.43 -34.03
CA TYR A 1052 -44.68 -7.68 -33.67
C TYR A 1052 -44.65 -7.91 -32.15
N LYS A 1053 -45.72 -8.49 -31.61
CA LYS A 1053 -45.92 -8.70 -30.17
C LYS A 1053 -45.90 -10.20 -29.88
N ASP A 1054 -44.81 -10.66 -29.29
CA ASP A 1054 -44.60 -12.10 -29.05
C ASP A 1054 -45.36 -12.61 -27.79
N ASN A 1055 -45.71 -13.89 -27.79
CA ASN A 1055 -46.64 -14.53 -26.86
C ASN A 1055 -45.98 -15.23 -25.66
N PHE A 1056 -44.65 -15.20 -25.53
CA PHE A 1056 -43.95 -15.92 -24.45
C PHE A 1056 -44.05 -15.22 -23.09
N GLY A 1057 -45.15 -15.52 -22.38
CA GLY A 1057 -45.41 -15.08 -21.02
C GLY A 1057 -44.32 -15.50 -20.03
N THR A 1058 -43.53 -14.52 -19.57
CA THR A 1058 -42.70 -14.62 -18.37
C THR A 1058 -43.06 -13.47 -17.42
N GLU A 1059 -43.19 -13.78 -16.13
CA GLU A 1059 -43.89 -12.90 -15.17
C GLU A 1059 -43.12 -11.62 -14.81
N LEU A 1060 -43.40 -10.52 -15.52
CA LEU A 1060 -43.12 -9.16 -15.04
C LEU A 1060 -44.24 -8.70 -14.07
N THR A 1061 -44.15 -9.11 -12.81
CA THR A 1061 -45.15 -8.76 -11.80
C THR A 1061 -45.19 -7.27 -11.48
N THR A 1062 -46.39 -6.70 -11.62
CA THR A 1062 -46.91 -5.48 -10.97
C THR A 1062 -46.15 -4.16 -11.19
N ASN A 1063 -46.63 -3.36 -12.16
CA ASN A 1063 -47.13 -2.00 -11.83
C ASN A 1063 -48.01 -1.30 -12.91
N PHE A 1064 -48.92 -2.04 -13.56
CA PHE A 1064 -50.08 -1.42 -14.23
C PHE A 1064 -51.35 -2.28 -14.05
N LYS A 1065 -52.20 -1.87 -13.10
CA LYS A 1065 -53.61 -2.24 -13.03
C LYS A 1065 -54.42 -0.95 -12.90
N ASN A 1066 -55.00 -0.48 -14.00
CA ASN A 1066 -56.23 0.36 -14.07
C ASN A 1066 -56.52 0.93 -15.49
N THR A 1067 -56.33 0.15 -16.57
CA THR A 1067 -56.90 0.45 -17.91
C THR A 1067 -56.98 -0.82 -18.77
N GLN A 1068 -57.80 -1.78 -18.38
CA GLN A 1068 -58.27 -2.83 -19.31
C GLN A 1068 -59.61 -3.43 -18.87
N ARG A 1069 -60.67 -2.67 -19.12
CA ARG A 1069 -61.96 -3.17 -19.59
C ARG A 1069 -62.29 -2.39 -20.85
N ASP A 1070 -63.00 -3.03 -21.77
CA ASP A 1070 -63.57 -2.45 -22.98
C ASP A 1070 -62.55 -1.95 -24.03
N LEU A 1071 -61.59 -2.81 -24.37
CA LEU A 1071 -60.93 -2.98 -25.68
C LEU A 1071 -60.17 -4.32 -25.74
#